data_AF-A0A0D1VQT2-F1
#
_entry.id   AF-A0A0D1VQT2-F1
#
_cell.length_a   1.000
_cell.length_b   1.000
_cell.length_c   1.000
_cell.angle_alpha   90.00
_cell.angle_beta   90.00
_cell.angle_gamma   90.00
#
_symmetry.space_group_name_H-M   'P 1'
#
loop_
_entity.id
_entity.type
_entity.pdbx_description
1 polymer ?
#
loop_
_entity_poly.entity_id
_entity_poly.type
_entity_poly.pdbx_seq_one_letter_code
_entity_poly.pdbx_strand_id
1 'polypeptide(L)'
;MDRAMLNRTSSGCKSLKQQKSVEDVALEHSDNLMASPARVTPFLIYLVFIVTLGPLLFGYHLGELNAPQKVITCKVDQVPTGSRYNIFTLPECIPMSDGQWGLVQSIFTIGGLLGALFSGSIATRYGRLFAMEWLTFFLAMGPMAEALADKMWVLTLGRALSGLGAGAATVVCPIYISEVAPKEQRGLFGAFTQVQINFGIFFAQLLGYFLSTNSRWRWILATAGIVAGATFLGLMLTPETPMWLAANNRPRMAREILQRVRGEAVGIREEMDSWEISGDAEQETLLGPHRGLQPRKQQGVSILDVIRFPRYRRAVIAVTGTMMAQQLCGINAVVMYSVAILGQIMAGQAALITVVVSAVNVLVTLLASPLADKVGRKPCLLLSISGMGSASAMLAVGLTQDFTVLTIIGLTVFVCSFGVGLGSVPFILPSELVGPEAVGAASSWALAGNWLSTFLVAQFFPLLNDALPEGRVWWIFAALAVFFGAFVVAFVPESKGKASPDEVWGRSAPLPMVDLGYEVHQAISFNETGQLYNLNIRFAQPPVGDLRFAAPVPPTGRDPAVQNGSVGKICPQAVPNWSPIASELEAYIIAGNVSSFNYTALNQQLQLALQNAPPTPQTDSRATEDCLFLDVIVPKAVFDKTSSRRRRWQTGGAPVVIWVYGGGYTLGSKEQWGNPSGLIKASQTGGRDDIIYVTFNYRLGALGWLAGPTFQASGGTSNAGLYDQRLAFQWVAQYIHLFGGDANQVTILGESAGGGSIVHQITAYGGQQPVPFQRAISQSPGFQLIASQYSGENTTNTFFSVLNVRTLAEGPGEVIRRSDPGKYNSSSGRFAKNITVMEGHNIAESPGFTPPYLETEADFESWLQSTLPGIPQPALDYILNVLYPAVYDGSEPYTTPLERAFLMVQEVIFACNTYYLNTAFNNQTYAYEFQVPPGFHGEDIPYTYYNGEGSDPTQDLIGPVAEELQGYLVNFAMTSNPNGLGLPYFPMYGANASINAINATYTRQQVDDVANQRCAWFQKGLFG
;
A
#
# COMPACT_ATOMS: atom_id res chain seq x y z
N MET A 1 10.92 -22.67 61.35
CA MET A 1 12.12 -22.10 61.97
C MET A 1 13.22 -22.12 60.93
N ASP A 2 13.85 -21.04 60.48
CA ASP A 2 13.68 -19.60 60.64
C ASP A 2 14.63 -18.95 59.60
N ARG A 3 14.15 -17.86 58.99
CA ARG A 3 14.85 -16.59 58.69
C ARG A 3 16.39 -16.61 58.64
N ALA A 4 17.02 -16.30 57.51
CA ALA A 4 17.28 -14.95 56.97
C ALA A 4 18.47 -14.20 57.61
N MET A 5 19.43 -13.86 56.74
CA MET A 5 20.37 -12.71 56.72
C MET A 5 21.35 -12.49 57.88
N LEU A 6 22.60 -12.16 57.53
CA LEU A 6 23.31 -10.95 57.99
C LEU A 6 24.65 -10.69 57.27
N ASN A 7 24.93 -9.38 57.11
CA ASN A 7 26.21 -8.66 56.95
C ASN A 7 26.76 -8.47 55.51
N ARG A 8 26.72 -7.28 54.85
CA ARG A 8 27.27 -5.91 55.15
C ARG A 8 28.75 -5.99 55.60
N THR A 9 29.75 -5.38 54.93
CA THR A 9 29.98 -3.93 54.68
C THR A 9 31.16 -3.67 53.72
N SER A 10 30.98 -2.76 52.74
CA SER A 10 31.78 -1.53 52.43
C SER A 10 33.24 -1.46 52.97
N SER A 11 34.28 -1.01 52.27
CA SER A 11 34.52 0.21 51.46
C SER A 11 36.03 0.21 51.12
N GLY A 12 36.60 0.76 50.05
CA GLY A 12 36.09 1.61 48.97
C GLY A 12 37.21 2.12 48.04
N CYS A 13 36.80 2.96 47.06
CA CYS A 13 37.48 4.07 46.36
C CYS A 13 38.92 3.86 45.81
N LYS A 14 39.32 4.27 44.60
CA LYS A 14 38.81 5.30 43.67
C LYS A 14 39.53 5.21 42.30
N SER A 15 38.73 5.30 41.23
CA SER A 15 38.92 6.13 40.02
C SER A 15 40.27 6.21 39.29
N LEU A 16 40.29 5.70 38.05
CA LEU A 16 40.71 6.45 36.85
C LEU A 16 39.77 6.10 35.68
N LYS A 17 39.16 7.14 35.08
CA LYS A 17 38.33 7.10 33.88
C LYS A 17 39.21 7.02 32.63
N GLN A 18 38.85 6.23 31.62
CA GLN A 18 38.93 6.69 30.21
C GLN A 18 38.07 5.88 29.22
N GLN A 19 37.21 6.63 28.53
CA GLN A 19 36.67 6.48 27.16
C GLN A 19 35.88 5.22 26.76
N LYS A 20 34.54 5.35 26.79
CA LYS A 20 33.61 4.66 25.87
C LYS A 20 33.67 5.34 24.50
N SER A 21 33.81 4.55 23.44
CA SER A 21 33.53 4.97 22.05
C SER A 21 32.03 5.22 21.87
N VAL A 22 31.71 6.09 20.91
CA VAL A 22 30.37 6.63 20.66
C VAL A 22 29.47 5.65 19.87
N GLU A 23 30.00 4.51 19.40
CA GLU A 23 29.27 3.52 18.59
C GLU A 23 28.53 2.45 19.42
N ASP A 24 28.99 2.14 20.64
CA ASP A 24 28.43 1.04 21.46
C ASP A 24 27.15 1.39 22.23
N VAL A 25 26.52 2.54 21.93
CA VAL A 25 25.17 2.88 22.44
C VAL A 25 24.14 2.96 21.30
N ALA A 26 24.59 2.88 20.04
CA ALA A 26 23.73 3.06 18.87
C ALA A 26 23.14 1.75 18.30
N LEU A 27 23.64 0.56 18.68
CA LEU A 27 23.30 -0.71 18.02
C LEU A 27 22.34 -1.64 18.78
N GLU A 28 21.85 -1.25 19.97
CA GLU A 28 20.92 -2.08 20.77
C GLU A 28 19.44 -1.64 20.65
N HIS A 29 19.09 -0.73 19.73
CA HIS A 29 17.73 -0.17 19.63
C HIS A 29 17.02 -0.33 18.26
N SER A 30 17.59 -1.08 17.30
CA SER A 30 17.04 -1.15 15.93
C SER A 30 16.17 -2.38 15.60
N ASP A 31 16.15 -3.44 16.42
CA ASP A 31 15.67 -4.76 15.94
C ASP A 31 14.37 -5.26 16.59
N ASN A 32 13.43 -4.36 16.92
CA ASN A 32 12.18 -4.74 17.59
C ASN A 32 10.91 -4.04 17.09
N LEU A 33 10.78 -3.79 15.78
CA LEU A 33 9.52 -3.32 15.21
C LEU A 33 8.99 -4.22 14.10
N MET A 34 8.17 -5.17 14.54
CA MET A 34 6.86 -5.34 13.91
C MET A 34 6.32 -3.97 13.48
N ALA A 35 5.70 -3.87 12.30
CA ALA A 35 4.78 -2.79 11.98
C ALA A 35 3.62 -2.84 12.99
N SER A 36 3.90 -2.31 14.18
CA SER A 36 2.95 -2.01 15.22
C SER A 36 1.95 -1.04 14.58
N PRO A 37 0.64 -1.14 14.88
CA PRO A 37 -0.33 -0.15 14.41
C PRO A 37 0.25 1.24 14.65
N ALA A 38 0.30 2.07 13.60
CA ALA A 38 1.00 3.37 13.59
C ALA A 38 0.80 4.07 14.94
N ARG A 39 1.85 4.07 15.78
CA ARG A 39 1.75 4.60 17.14
C ARG A 39 1.63 6.12 17.02
N VAL A 40 0.65 6.69 17.72
CA VAL A 40 0.49 8.14 17.80
C VAL A 40 1.71 8.71 18.52
N THR A 41 2.58 9.41 17.79
CA THR A 41 3.79 10.02 18.36
C THR A 41 3.45 11.30 19.13
N PRO A 42 4.21 11.66 20.18
CA PRO A 42 4.05 12.96 20.85
C PRO A 42 4.21 14.14 19.90
N PHE A 43 5.05 13.98 18.86
CA PHE A 43 5.23 14.98 17.83
C PHE A 43 3.96 15.16 16.98
N LEU A 44 3.31 14.07 16.55
CA LEU A 44 2.02 14.14 15.86
C LEU A 44 0.94 14.83 16.72
N ILE A 45 0.88 14.52 18.02
CA ILE A 45 -0.06 15.18 18.95
C ILE A 45 0.21 16.68 19.01
N TYR A 46 1.48 17.09 19.11
CA TYR A 46 1.87 18.50 19.09
C TYR A 46 1.42 19.20 17.79
N LEU A 47 1.68 18.60 16.63
CA LEU A 47 1.28 19.17 15.34
C LEU A 47 -0.24 19.34 15.24
N VAL A 48 -1.00 18.30 15.57
CA VAL A 48 -2.47 18.35 15.55
C VAL A 48 -2.98 19.39 16.55
N PHE A 49 -2.42 19.47 17.75
CA PHE A 49 -2.84 20.44 18.76
C PHE A 49 -2.61 21.88 18.31
N ILE A 50 -1.42 22.24 17.85
CA ILE A 50 -1.12 23.61 17.39
C ILE A 50 -1.98 24.00 16.19
N VAL A 51 -2.11 23.12 15.20
CA VAL A 51 -2.89 23.39 13.99
C VAL A 51 -4.38 23.54 14.31
N THR A 52 -4.90 22.81 15.29
CA THR A 52 -6.31 22.87 15.68
C THR A 52 -6.65 24.11 16.53
N LEU A 53 -5.68 24.87 17.03
CA LEU A 53 -5.92 26.19 17.64
C LEU A 53 -6.54 27.19 16.64
N GLY A 54 -6.33 27.03 15.33
CA GLY A 54 -7.04 27.80 14.31
C GLY A 54 -8.57 27.54 14.35
N PRO A 55 -9.03 26.29 14.18
CA PRO A 55 -10.42 25.88 14.45
C PRO A 55 -10.95 26.30 15.83
N LEU A 56 -10.13 26.29 16.89
CA LEU A 56 -10.50 26.84 18.21
C LEU A 56 -10.96 28.29 18.07
N LEU A 57 -10.13 29.12 17.47
CA LEU A 57 -10.38 30.55 17.30
C LEU A 57 -11.62 30.81 16.43
N PHE A 58 -11.87 29.99 15.41
CA PHE A 58 -13.12 30.05 14.65
C PHE A 58 -14.33 29.85 15.56
N GLY A 59 -14.34 28.80 16.40
CA GLY A 59 -15.41 28.58 17.37
C GLY A 59 -15.53 29.69 18.41
N TYR A 60 -14.40 30.24 18.87
CA TYR A 60 -14.36 31.34 19.83
C TYR A 60 -15.06 32.58 19.28
N HIS A 61 -14.73 33.01 18.06
CA HIS A 61 -15.31 34.18 17.43
C HIS A 61 -16.81 34.06 17.15
N LEU A 62 -17.32 32.84 16.96
CA LEU A 62 -18.76 32.58 16.85
C LEU A 62 -19.49 32.82 18.18
N GLY A 63 -18.89 32.45 19.31
CA GLY A 63 -19.52 32.50 20.63
C GLY A 63 -19.26 33.77 21.46
N GLU A 64 -18.19 34.52 21.18
CA GLU A 64 -17.69 35.59 22.06
C GLU A 64 -18.64 36.79 22.25
N LEU A 65 -19.53 37.07 21.29
CA LEU A 65 -20.49 38.19 21.38
C LEU A 65 -21.84 37.78 22.00
N ASN A 66 -22.11 36.50 22.19
CA ASN A 66 -23.42 36.02 22.67
C ASN A 66 -23.73 36.52 24.09
N ALA A 67 -22.86 36.25 25.06
CA ALA A 67 -23.05 36.67 26.45
C ALA A 67 -22.96 38.20 26.68
N PRO A 68 -21.96 38.93 26.13
CA PRO A 68 -21.81 40.37 26.38
C PRO A 68 -22.73 41.26 25.53
N GLN A 69 -23.67 40.70 24.74
CA GLN A 69 -24.55 41.46 23.83
C GLN A 69 -25.14 42.72 24.49
N LYS A 70 -25.87 42.57 25.62
CA LYS A 70 -26.53 43.71 26.29
C LYS A 70 -25.54 44.76 26.81
N VAL A 71 -24.35 44.34 27.20
CA VAL A 71 -23.30 45.21 27.77
C VAL A 71 -22.63 46.02 26.65
N ILE A 72 -22.35 45.39 25.52
CA ILE A 72 -21.73 46.06 24.37
C ILE A 72 -22.71 47.07 23.76
N THR A 73 -24.00 46.73 23.63
CA THR A 73 -25.02 47.59 23.00
C THR A 73 -25.62 48.67 23.92
N CYS A 74 -25.07 48.87 25.13
CA CYS A 74 -25.60 49.80 26.15
C CYS A 74 -27.05 49.52 26.60
N LYS A 75 -27.56 48.28 26.49
CA LYS A 75 -28.93 47.89 26.88
C LYS A 75 -28.98 47.34 28.32
N VAL A 76 -28.29 47.98 29.26
CA VAL A 76 -28.23 47.62 30.69
C VAL A 76 -28.95 48.65 31.58
N ASP A 77 -29.52 48.21 32.71
CA ASP A 77 -30.40 49.02 33.57
C ASP A 77 -29.69 50.20 34.28
N GLN A 78 -28.36 50.17 34.40
CA GLN A 78 -27.54 51.30 34.88
C GLN A 78 -26.33 51.51 33.98
N VAL A 79 -26.33 52.60 33.21
CA VAL A 79 -25.13 53.10 32.51
C VAL A 79 -24.43 54.07 33.45
N PRO A 80 -23.17 53.84 33.88
CA PRO A 80 -22.45 54.80 34.72
C PRO A 80 -22.23 56.11 33.95
N THR A 81 -23.12 57.07 34.16
CA THR A 81 -22.96 58.45 33.70
C THR A 81 -21.88 59.12 34.53
N GLY A 82 -20.62 59.02 34.09
CA GLY A 82 -19.55 59.83 34.66
C GLY A 82 -18.16 59.22 34.52
N SER A 83 -17.56 59.32 33.34
CA SER A 83 -16.10 59.49 33.23
C SER A 83 -15.80 60.26 31.96
N ARG A 84 -15.16 61.41 32.15
CA ARG A 84 -14.82 62.40 31.13
C ARG A 84 -14.03 61.74 30.00
N TYR A 85 -14.37 62.11 28.76
CA TYR A 85 -13.53 61.89 27.58
C TYR A 85 -12.11 62.39 27.84
N ASN A 86 -11.19 61.49 28.18
CA ASN A 86 -9.76 61.70 28.05
C ASN A 86 -9.26 60.90 26.84
N ILE A 87 -8.29 61.46 26.13
CA ILE A 87 -7.66 60.89 24.91
C ILE A 87 -7.12 59.46 25.11
N PHE A 88 -6.98 58.99 26.37
CA PHE A 88 -6.44 57.68 26.74
C PHE A 88 -7.48 56.68 27.28
N THR A 89 -8.79 57.02 27.34
CA THR A 89 -9.83 56.14 27.91
C THR A 89 -10.89 55.75 26.88
N LEU A 90 -10.99 54.45 26.57
CA LEU A 90 -11.95 53.86 25.64
C LEU A 90 -13.40 53.88 26.20
N PRO A 91 -14.44 54.00 25.36
CA PRO A 91 -15.84 54.01 25.81
C PRO A 91 -16.26 52.66 26.41
N GLU A 92 -17.12 52.69 27.44
CA GLU A 92 -17.56 51.48 28.14
C GLU A 92 -18.54 50.62 27.31
N CYS A 93 -19.39 51.24 26.48
CA CYS A 93 -20.32 50.57 25.58
C CYS A 93 -20.50 51.38 24.27
N ILE A 94 -21.01 50.73 23.22
CA ILE A 94 -21.20 51.31 21.89
C ILE A 94 -22.69 51.23 21.52
N PRO A 95 -23.43 52.35 21.41
CA PRO A 95 -24.86 52.31 21.11
C PRO A 95 -25.12 51.81 19.68
N MET A 96 -26.01 50.83 19.54
CA MET A 96 -26.37 50.22 18.25
C MET A 96 -27.78 49.62 18.25
N SER A 97 -28.42 49.56 17.07
CA SER A 97 -29.70 48.89 16.85
C SER A 97 -29.54 47.37 16.65
N ASP A 98 -30.64 46.61 16.75
CA ASP A 98 -30.58 45.15 16.60
C ASP A 98 -30.17 44.72 15.17
N GLY A 99 -30.52 45.50 14.14
CA GLY A 99 -30.03 45.29 12.78
C GLY A 99 -28.54 45.62 12.60
N GLN A 100 -28.03 46.64 13.32
CA GLN A 100 -26.61 46.97 13.34
C GLN A 100 -25.79 45.91 14.09
N TRP A 101 -26.32 45.36 15.19
CA TRP A 101 -25.72 44.23 15.90
C TRP A 101 -25.67 42.98 15.01
N GLY A 102 -26.76 42.67 14.32
CA GLY A 102 -26.80 41.60 13.30
C GLY A 102 -25.72 41.78 12.24
N LEU A 103 -25.48 43.01 11.77
CA LEU A 103 -24.42 43.31 10.81
C LEU A 103 -23.01 43.09 11.38
N VAL A 104 -22.74 43.53 12.62
CA VAL A 104 -21.44 43.29 13.29
C VAL A 104 -21.17 41.80 13.44
N GLN A 105 -22.22 41.01 13.69
CA GLN A 105 -22.11 39.56 13.84
C GLN A 105 -21.99 38.84 12.50
N SER A 106 -22.69 39.30 11.46
CA SER A 106 -22.70 38.68 10.13
C SER A 106 -21.47 39.04 9.28
N ILE A 107 -20.85 40.22 9.46
CA ILE A 107 -19.66 40.62 8.67
C ILE A 107 -18.47 39.66 8.86
N PHE A 108 -18.38 39.03 10.03
CA PHE A 108 -17.43 37.96 10.33
C PHE A 108 -17.53 36.81 9.30
N THR A 109 -18.75 36.46 8.91
CA THR A 109 -19.00 35.37 7.97
C THR A 109 -18.67 35.74 6.52
N ILE A 110 -18.81 37.01 6.14
CA ILE A 110 -18.35 37.51 4.84
C ILE A 110 -16.82 37.49 4.76
N GLY A 111 -16.14 37.94 5.83
CA GLY A 111 -14.70 37.79 5.97
C GLY A 111 -14.29 36.32 5.85
N GLY A 112 -15.00 35.43 6.56
CA GLY A 112 -14.81 33.98 6.51
C GLY A 112 -14.94 33.37 5.12
N LEU A 113 -15.96 33.78 4.36
CA LEU A 113 -16.14 33.36 2.97
C LEU A 113 -14.94 33.75 2.09
N LEU A 114 -14.48 35.01 2.18
CA LEU A 114 -13.30 35.46 1.43
C LEU A 114 -12.04 34.69 1.84
N GLY A 115 -11.84 34.50 3.15
CA GLY A 115 -10.72 33.72 3.68
C GLY A 115 -10.73 32.28 3.18
N ALA A 116 -11.90 31.63 3.15
CA ALA A 116 -12.05 30.26 2.68
C ALA A 116 -11.80 30.12 1.16
N LEU A 117 -12.23 31.10 0.35
CA LEU A 117 -12.06 31.06 -1.10
C LEU A 117 -10.60 31.22 -1.55
N PHE A 118 -9.83 32.10 -0.90
CA PHE A 118 -8.46 32.39 -1.32
C PHE A 118 -7.39 31.50 -0.66
N SER A 119 -7.63 31.04 0.58
CA SER A 119 -6.63 30.31 1.36
C SER A 119 -6.17 29.00 0.73
N GLY A 120 -7.05 28.25 0.06
CA GLY A 120 -6.68 27.00 -0.61
C GLY A 120 -5.66 27.19 -1.75
N SER A 121 -5.81 28.27 -2.53
CA SER A 121 -4.87 28.60 -3.62
C SER A 121 -3.50 29.01 -3.06
N ILE A 122 -3.50 29.79 -1.98
CA ILE A 122 -2.28 30.21 -1.29
C ILE A 122 -1.56 28.99 -0.69
N ALA A 123 -2.29 28.11 -0.01
CA ALA A 123 -1.76 26.90 0.61
C ALA A 123 -1.15 25.93 -0.40
N THR A 124 -1.74 25.84 -1.59
CA THR A 124 -1.19 25.00 -2.68
C THR A 124 0.09 25.59 -3.24
N ARG A 125 0.14 26.91 -3.47
CA ARG A 125 1.26 27.58 -4.16
C ARG A 125 2.47 27.83 -3.25
N TYR A 126 2.23 28.22 -2.00
CA TYR A 126 3.29 28.67 -1.07
C TYR A 126 3.53 27.73 0.11
N GLY A 127 2.71 26.69 0.28
CA GLY A 127 2.79 25.75 1.40
C GLY A 127 1.67 25.94 2.41
N ARG A 128 1.34 24.86 3.13
CA ARG A 128 0.27 24.85 4.12
C ARG A 128 0.68 25.62 5.37
N LEU A 129 1.94 25.51 5.77
CA LEU A 129 2.50 26.25 6.90
C LEU A 129 2.47 27.76 6.65
N PHE A 130 2.95 28.20 5.49
CA PHE A 130 2.95 29.61 5.11
C PHE A 130 1.53 30.20 5.14
N ALA A 131 0.54 29.48 4.61
CA ALA A 131 -0.84 29.91 4.68
C ALA A 131 -1.37 30.01 6.12
N MET A 132 -0.95 29.10 7.02
CA MET A 132 -1.31 29.13 8.44
C MET A 132 -0.66 30.28 9.22
N GLU A 133 0.56 30.67 8.88
CA GLU A 133 1.23 31.84 9.47
C GLU A 133 0.54 33.15 9.07
N TRP A 134 0.15 33.28 7.79
CA TRP A 134 -0.55 34.48 7.31
C TRP A 134 -1.97 34.59 7.87
N LEU A 135 -2.70 33.48 8.02
CA LEU A 135 -4.04 33.56 8.63
C LEU A 135 -3.97 33.88 10.14
N THR A 136 -2.91 33.47 10.85
CA THR A 136 -2.76 33.77 12.28
C THR A 136 -2.50 35.25 12.52
N PHE A 137 -1.85 35.94 11.57
CA PHE A 137 -1.73 37.40 11.58
C PHE A 137 -3.10 38.09 11.59
N PHE A 138 -4.04 37.65 10.74
CA PHE A 138 -5.41 38.18 10.73
C PHE A 138 -6.19 37.82 12.00
N LEU A 139 -6.03 36.58 12.49
CA LEU A 139 -6.62 36.13 13.76
C LEU A 139 -6.05 36.83 15.00
N ALA A 140 -4.86 37.45 14.92
CA ALA A 140 -4.32 38.26 16.01
C ALA A 140 -4.74 39.72 15.89
N MET A 141 -4.67 40.29 14.69
CA MET A 141 -4.96 41.71 14.44
C MET A 141 -6.45 42.03 14.59
N GLY A 142 -7.33 41.15 14.10
CA GLY A 142 -8.79 41.30 14.19
C GLY A 142 -9.28 41.50 15.61
N PRO A 143 -9.11 40.52 16.52
CA PRO A 143 -9.55 40.67 17.91
C PRO A 143 -8.86 41.79 18.69
N MET A 144 -7.62 42.16 18.34
CA MET A 144 -6.97 43.34 18.92
C MET A 144 -7.67 44.64 18.50
N ALA A 145 -8.06 44.75 17.22
CA ALA A 145 -8.85 45.87 16.73
C ALA A 145 -10.25 45.89 17.37
N GLU A 146 -10.88 44.74 17.58
CA GLU A 146 -12.16 44.62 18.28
C GLU A 146 -12.06 45.05 19.74
N ALA A 147 -11.02 44.61 20.46
CA ALA A 147 -10.79 44.96 21.86
C ALA A 147 -10.50 46.45 22.06
N LEU A 148 -9.89 47.11 21.08
CA LEU A 148 -9.56 48.54 21.09
C LEU A 148 -10.62 49.42 20.42
N ALA A 149 -11.75 48.85 19.97
CA ALA A 149 -12.76 49.59 19.24
C ALA A 149 -13.42 50.69 20.08
N ASP A 150 -13.43 51.92 19.56
CA ASP A 150 -14.17 53.07 20.11
C ASP A 150 -15.51 53.29 19.37
N LYS A 151 -15.62 52.78 18.14
CA LYS A 151 -16.76 52.94 17.23
C LYS A 151 -17.19 51.62 16.62
N MET A 152 -18.47 51.54 16.22
CA MET A 152 -19.04 50.39 15.52
C MET A 152 -18.22 49.97 14.29
N TRP A 153 -17.73 50.91 13.48
CA TRP A 153 -16.97 50.59 12.27
C TRP A 153 -15.61 49.92 12.56
N VAL A 154 -14.94 50.28 13.66
CA VAL A 154 -13.68 49.63 14.07
C VAL A 154 -13.95 48.21 14.54
N LEU A 155 -15.03 48.01 15.31
CA LEU A 155 -15.48 46.68 15.72
C LEU A 155 -15.88 45.83 14.50
N THR A 156 -16.57 46.41 13.52
CA THR A 156 -16.99 45.76 12.27
C THR A 156 -15.78 45.36 11.41
N LEU A 157 -14.79 46.25 11.30
CA LEU A 157 -13.55 45.97 10.57
C LEU A 157 -12.72 44.87 11.26
N GLY A 158 -12.58 44.96 12.58
CA GLY A 158 -11.95 43.91 13.38
C GLY A 158 -12.61 42.56 13.15
N ARG A 159 -13.95 42.53 13.19
CA ARG A 159 -14.75 41.34 12.90
C ARG A 159 -14.56 40.77 11.50
N ALA A 160 -14.45 41.64 10.49
CA ALA A 160 -14.18 41.22 9.12
C ALA A 160 -12.78 40.58 8.99
N LEU A 161 -11.77 41.14 9.67
CA LEU A 161 -10.40 40.60 9.70
C LEU A 161 -10.33 39.27 10.46
N SER A 162 -10.96 39.18 11.64
CA SER A 162 -11.11 37.93 12.40
C SER A 162 -11.81 36.86 11.56
N GLY A 163 -12.84 37.28 10.80
CA GLY A 163 -13.53 36.45 9.83
C GLY A 163 -12.60 35.89 8.75
N LEU A 164 -11.82 36.76 8.10
CA LEU A 164 -10.85 36.37 7.06
C LEU A 164 -9.89 35.28 7.56
N GLY A 165 -9.33 35.46 8.75
CA GLY A 165 -8.43 34.50 9.38
C GLY A 165 -9.12 33.19 9.74
N ALA A 166 -10.32 33.25 10.34
CA ALA A 166 -11.09 32.08 10.74
C ALA A 166 -11.56 31.26 9.53
N GLY A 167 -11.99 31.94 8.45
CA GLY A 167 -12.29 31.35 7.16
C GLY A 167 -11.14 30.54 6.61
N ALA A 168 -9.96 31.16 6.52
CA ALA A 168 -8.75 30.49 6.07
C ALA A 168 -8.40 29.27 6.96
N ALA A 169 -8.56 29.38 8.28
CA ALA A 169 -8.27 28.29 9.22
C ALA A 169 -9.16 27.07 8.97
N THR A 170 -10.45 27.28 8.68
CA THR A 170 -11.39 26.17 8.37
C THR A 170 -11.07 25.40 7.09
N VAL A 171 -10.18 25.93 6.24
CA VAL A 171 -9.75 25.28 5.00
C VAL A 171 -8.37 24.65 5.14
N VAL A 172 -7.39 25.43 5.62
CA VAL A 172 -5.99 25.01 5.62
C VAL A 172 -5.70 24.00 6.74
N CYS A 173 -6.29 24.17 7.92
CA CYS A 173 -6.02 23.29 9.07
C CYS A 173 -6.46 21.83 8.82
N PRO A 174 -7.68 21.54 8.31
CA PRO A 174 -8.06 20.17 7.97
C PRO A 174 -7.17 19.53 6.90
N ILE A 175 -6.74 20.30 5.89
CA ILE A 175 -5.82 19.81 4.84
C ILE A 175 -4.50 19.38 5.49
N TYR A 176 -3.90 20.24 6.31
CA TYR A 176 -2.65 19.94 7.00
C TYR A 176 -2.77 18.66 7.85
N ILE A 177 -3.85 18.53 8.63
CA ILE A 177 -4.09 17.33 9.46
C ILE A 177 -4.21 16.08 8.58
N SER A 178 -4.93 16.15 7.45
CA SER A 178 -5.12 15.00 6.56
C SER A 178 -3.83 14.52 5.87
N GLU A 179 -2.88 15.43 5.62
CA GLU A 179 -1.59 15.14 5.00
C GLU A 179 -0.55 14.59 6.00
N VAL A 180 -0.73 14.89 7.30
CA VAL A 180 0.18 14.42 8.37
C VAL A 180 -0.38 13.16 9.06
N ALA A 181 -1.70 12.98 9.13
CA ALA A 181 -2.34 11.85 9.81
C ALA A 181 -2.14 10.50 9.08
N PRO A 182 -1.95 9.38 9.81
CA PRO A 182 -1.90 8.02 9.24
C PRO A 182 -3.21 7.67 8.53
N LYS A 183 -3.13 6.92 7.42
CA LYS A 183 -4.28 6.58 6.55
C LYS A 183 -5.44 5.97 7.36
N GLU A 184 -5.15 5.14 8.35
CA GLU A 184 -6.13 4.40 9.17
C GLU A 184 -6.84 5.28 10.20
N GLN A 185 -6.24 6.41 10.60
CA GLN A 185 -6.73 7.28 11.68
C GLN A 185 -7.13 8.69 11.20
N ARG A 186 -7.16 8.93 9.88
CA ARG A 186 -7.57 10.23 9.30
C ARG A 186 -8.94 10.69 9.78
N GLY A 187 -9.90 9.77 9.95
CA GLY A 187 -11.24 10.09 10.46
C GLY A 187 -11.21 10.64 11.90
N LEU A 188 -10.45 9.99 12.78
CA LEU A 188 -10.28 10.39 14.18
C LEU A 188 -9.63 11.77 14.31
N PHE A 189 -8.49 11.99 13.63
CA PHE A 189 -7.78 13.27 13.68
C PHE A 189 -8.55 14.39 12.96
N GLY A 190 -9.29 14.06 11.90
CA GLY A 190 -10.21 14.99 11.24
C GLY A 190 -11.32 15.48 12.18
N ALA A 191 -11.92 14.58 12.97
CA ALA A 191 -12.97 14.92 13.94
C ALA A 191 -12.48 15.88 15.04
N PHE A 192 -11.17 15.90 15.34
CA PHE A 192 -10.59 16.78 16.35
C PHE A 192 -10.74 18.27 16.00
N THR A 193 -10.82 18.62 14.71
CA THR A 193 -11.11 20.00 14.27
C THR A 193 -12.46 20.49 14.83
N GLN A 194 -13.50 19.67 14.75
CA GLN A 194 -14.83 20.01 15.27
C GLN A 194 -14.87 20.04 16.80
N VAL A 195 -14.15 19.11 17.46
CA VAL A 195 -14.00 19.13 18.92
C VAL A 195 -13.42 20.46 19.37
N GLN A 196 -12.40 20.93 18.65
CA GLN A 196 -11.70 22.16 19.00
C GLN A 196 -12.54 23.42 18.73
N ILE A 197 -13.38 23.43 17.67
CA ILE A 197 -14.40 24.47 17.43
C ILE A 197 -15.38 24.54 18.60
N ASN A 198 -15.92 23.40 19.03
CA ASN A 198 -16.87 23.36 20.15
C ASN A 198 -16.22 23.80 21.46
N PHE A 199 -14.94 23.45 21.67
CA PHE A 199 -14.18 23.94 22.82
C PHE A 199 -13.96 25.46 22.76
N GLY A 200 -13.70 26.03 21.60
CA GLY A 200 -13.62 27.48 21.39
C GLY A 200 -14.92 28.20 21.76
N ILE A 201 -16.08 27.66 21.34
CA ILE A 201 -17.41 28.19 21.70
C ILE A 201 -17.60 28.15 23.23
N PHE A 202 -17.32 27.00 23.85
CA PHE A 202 -17.41 26.84 25.30
C PHE A 202 -16.50 27.83 26.03
N PHE A 203 -15.26 27.99 25.58
CA PHE A 203 -14.28 28.90 26.18
C PHE A 203 -14.73 30.36 26.09
N ALA A 204 -15.25 30.79 24.94
CA ALA A 204 -15.79 32.13 24.74
C ALA A 204 -16.99 32.40 25.66
N GLN A 205 -17.90 31.45 25.80
CA GLN A 205 -19.07 31.59 26.67
C GLN A 205 -18.71 31.57 28.16
N LEU A 206 -17.72 30.76 28.55
CA LEU A 206 -17.20 30.71 29.91
C LEU A 206 -16.59 32.07 30.32
N LEU A 207 -15.76 32.65 29.45
CA LEU A 207 -15.24 34.00 29.66
C LEU A 207 -16.35 35.05 29.64
N GLY A 208 -17.34 34.89 28.75
CA GLY A 208 -18.56 35.68 28.71
C GLY A 208 -19.27 35.75 30.06
N TYR A 209 -19.44 34.62 30.74
CA TYR A 209 -20.10 34.56 32.04
C TYR A 209 -19.38 35.36 33.14
N PHE A 210 -18.04 35.33 33.19
CA PHE A 210 -17.26 36.02 34.23
C PHE A 210 -16.92 37.48 33.89
N LEU A 211 -16.71 37.78 32.60
CA LEU A 211 -16.14 39.05 32.13
C LEU A 211 -17.17 39.98 31.45
N SER A 212 -18.45 39.59 31.35
CA SER A 212 -19.52 40.47 30.83
C SER A 212 -19.94 41.58 31.81
N THR A 213 -19.00 42.24 32.48
CA THR A 213 -19.27 43.32 33.44
C THR A 213 -18.45 44.56 33.11
N ASN A 214 -19.10 45.73 33.06
CA ASN A 214 -18.47 47.04 32.77
C ASN A 214 -17.56 46.96 31.53
N SER A 215 -16.38 47.61 31.54
CA SER A 215 -15.40 47.56 30.43
C SER A 215 -14.62 46.24 30.32
N ARG A 216 -14.91 45.21 31.15
CA ARG A 216 -14.17 43.93 31.12
C ARG A 216 -14.51 43.06 29.91
N TRP A 217 -15.59 43.34 29.17
CA TRP A 217 -15.94 42.59 27.95
C TRP A 217 -14.85 42.67 26.87
N ARG A 218 -14.04 43.74 26.86
CA ARG A 218 -12.90 43.88 25.94
C ARG A 218 -11.85 42.79 26.12
N TRP A 219 -11.70 42.25 27.33
CA TRP A 219 -10.79 41.12 27.60
C TRP A 219 -11.27 39.82 26.96
N ILE A 220 -12.58 39.65 26.75
CA ILE A 220 -13.12 38.50 26.02
C ILE A 220 -12.57 38.54 24.58
N LEU A 221 -12.66 39.68 23.91
CA LEU A 221 -12.18 39.83 22.53
C LEU A 221 -10.64 39.77 22.46
N ALA A 222 -9.94 40.42 23.40
CA ALA A 222 -8.48 40.42 23.44
C ALA A 222 -7.87 39.02 23.64
N THR A 223 -8.56 38.13 24.37
CA THR A 223 -8.07 36.76 24.63
C THR A 223 -7.92 35.95 23.34
N ALA A 224 -8.79 36.14 22.35
CA ALA A 224 -8.64 35.51 21.04
C ALA A 224 -7.32 35.93 20.36
N GLY A 225 -6.96 37.21 20.44
CA GLY A 225 -5.68 37.71 19.91
C GLY A 225 -4.46 37.13 20.63
N ILE A 226 -4.55 36.91 21.94
CA ILE A 226 -3.49 36.25 22.72
C ILE A 226 -3.32 34.79 22.28
N VAL A 227 -4.42 34.06 22.12
CA VAL A 227 -4.41 32.67 21.64
C VAL A 227 -3.87 32.59 20.21
N ALA A 228 -4.22 33.53 19.34
CA ALA A 228 -3.66 33.63 17.99
C ALA A 228 -2.14 33.90 18.01
N GLY A 229 -1.65 34.76 18.90
CA GLY A 229 -0.22 34.99 19.11
C GLY A 229 0.51 33.75 19.59
N ALA A 230 -0.07 33.00 20.54
CA ALA A 230 0.47 31.72 20.98
C ALA A 230 0.48 30.67 19.85
N THR A 231 -0.55 30.68 19.00
CA THR A 231 -0.64 29.81 17.81
C THR A 231 0.48 30.15 16.83
N PHE A 232 0.73 31.43 16.55
CA PHE A 232 1.82 31.88 15.68
C PHE A 232 3.19 31.40 16.20
N LEU A 233 3.46 31.57 17.50
CA LEU A 233 4.70 31.09 18.12
C LEU A 233 4.84 29.56 18.03
N GLY A 234 3.73 28.82 18.18
CA GLY A 234 3.71 27.37 17.97
C GLY A 234 3.96 26.97 16.51
N LEU A 235 3.39 27.71 15.56
CA LEU A 235 3.59 27.45 14.13
C LEU A 235 5.04 27.65 13.69
N MET A 236 5.80 28.55 14.32
CA MET A 236 7.24 28.71 14.04
C MET A 236 8.08 27.45 14.29
N LEU A 237 7.60 26.54 15.14
CA LEU A 237 8.25 25.26 15.44
C LEU A 237 7.64 24.08 14.67
N THR A 238 6.60 24.34 13.88
CA THR A 238 5.85 23.36 13.10
C THR A 238 6.48 23.25 11.71
N PRO A 239 6.84 22.04 11.23
CA PRO A 239 7.35 21.87 9.88
C PRO A 239 6.23 21.90 8.83
N GLU A 240 6.61 22.09 7.57
CA GLU A 240 5.70 21.92 6.43
C GLU A 240 5.31 20.44 6.24
N THR A 241 4.16 20.21 5.63
CA THR A 241 3.62 18.86 5.36
C THR A 241 4.57 18.04 4.45
N PRO A 242 4.80 16.75 4.76
CA PRO A 242 5.71 15.91 3.99
C PRO A 242 5.20 15.69 2.56
N MET A 243 3.87 15.62 2.37
CA MET A 243 3.25 15.48 1.06
C MET A 243 3.46 16.73 0.17
N TRP A 244 3.38 17.94 0.74
CA TRP A 244 3.70 19.16 -0.02
C TRP A 244 5.18 19.25 -0.37
N LEU A 245 6.06 18.87 0.56
CA LEU A 245 7.51 18.88 0.35
C LEU A 245 7.94 17.89 -0.74
N ALA A 246 7.35 16.69 -0.74
CA ALA A 246 7.54 15.73 -1.81
C ALA A 246 7.11 16.34 -3.16
N ALA A 247 5.89 16.91 -3.23
CA ALA A 247 5.32 17.49 -4.45
C ALA A 247 6.09 18.71 -5.02
N ASN A 248 6.94 19.35 -4.21
CA ASN A 248 7.75 20.51 -4.59
C ASN A 248 9.25 20.19 -4.66
N ASN A 249 9.60 18.96 -5.05
CA ASN A 249 10.97 18.50 -5.30
C ASN A 249 11.90 18.59 -4.07
N ARG A 250 11.38 18.36 -2.86
CA ARG A 250 12.16 18.30 -1.61
C ARG A 250 11.97 16.96 -0.86
N PRO A 251 12.29 15.81 -1.50
CA PRO A 251 11.99 14.48 -0.93
C PRO A 251 12.79 14.16 0.35
N ARG A 252 14.03 14.65 0.47
CA ARG A 252 14.86 14.45 1.69
C ARG A 252 14.20 15.02 2.94
N MET A 253 13.77 16.28 2.89
CA MET A 253 13.05 16.91 3.99
C MET A 253 11.70 16.24 4.25
N ALA A 254 10.99 15.82 3.20
CA ALA A 254 9.73 15.08 3.33
C ALA A 254 9.93 13.76 4.11
N ARG A 255 11.00 13.01 3.80
CA ARG A 255 11.37 11.76 4.49
C ARG A 255 11.68 12.00 5.96
N GLU A 256 12.52 12.98 6.27
CA GLU A 256 12.90 13.32 7.65
C GLU A 256 11.68 13.70 8.50
N ILE A 257 10.79 14.55 7.96
CA ILE A 257 9.58 14.98 8.67
C ILE A 257 8.61 13.81 8.82
N LEU A 258 8.41 12.99 7.78
CA LEU A 258 7.53 11.83 7.85
C LEU A 258 8.03 10.79 8.86
N GLN A 259 9.34 10.52 8.89
CA GLN A 259 9.96 9.63 9.89
C GLN A 259 9.71 10.15 11.30
N ARG A 260 9.86 11.47 11.52
CA ARG A 260 9.60 12.09 12.83
C ARG A 260 8.13 12.01 13.24
N VAL A 261 7.21 12.11 12.29
CA VAL A 261 5.76 11.99 12.53
C VAL A 261 5.35 10.56 12.85
N ARG A 262 5.90 9.56 12.14
CA ARG A 262 5.57 8.13 12.31
C ARG A 262 6.37 7.46 13.45
N GLY A 263 7.53 8.01 13.80
CA GLY A 263 8.48 7.47 14.77
C GLY A 263 9.66 6.79 14.07
N GLU A 264 10.86 6.86 14.69
CA GLU A 264 12.13 6.33 14.14
C GLU A 264 12.08 4.83 13.78
N ALA A 265 11.13 4.16 14.40
CA ALA A 265 10.90 2.75 14.48
C ALA A 265 10.04 2.14 13.35
N VAL A 266 9.36 2.98 12.55
CA VAL A 266 8.40 2.54 11.51
C VAL A 266 9.01 2.72 10.12
N GLY A 267 8.89 1.71 9.26
CA GLY A 267 9.29 1.79 7.86
C GLY A 267 8.34 2.68 7.07
N ILE A 268 8.79 3.88 6.68
CA ILE A 268 7.99 4.85 5.91
C ILE A 268 8.09 4.66 4.38
N ARG A 269 8.88 3.68 3.91
CA ARG A 269 9.24 3.50 2.49
C ARG A 269 8.00 3.23 1.64
N GLU A 270 7.16 2.28 2.05
CA GLU A 270 5.89 1.99 1.36
C GLU A 270 4.94 3.21 1.30
N GLU A 271 4.90 4.04 2.36
CA GLU A 271 4.05 5.24 2.37
C GLU A 271 4.57 6.29 1.39
N MET A 272 5.88 6.52 1.33
CA MET A 272 6.50 7.45 0.39
C MET A 272 6.39 6.97 -1.06
N ASP A 273 6.59 5.67 -1.30
CA ASP A 273 6.49 5.07 -2.64
C ASP A 273 5.04 5.14 -3.16
N SER A 274 4.05 5.13 -2.25
CA SER A 274 2.63 5.29 -2.60
C SER A 274 2.23 6.70 -3.06
N TRP A 275 3.11 7.70 -2.97
CA TRP A 275 2.75 9.09 -3.27
C TRP A 275 2.86 9.47 -4.75
N GLU A 276 3.26 8.58 -5.66
CA GLU A 276 3.41 8.84 -7.12
C GLU A 276 4.13 10.16 -7.47
N ILE A 277 4.99 10.66 -6.57
CA ILE A 277 5.78 11.87 -6.80
C ILE A 277 7.21 11.40 -7.10
N SER A 278 7.45 11.29 -8.41
CA SER A 278 8.74 11.11 -9.09
C SER A 278 9.94 11.59 -8.27
N GLY A 279 10.79 10.64 -7.88
CA GLY A 279 12.08 10.84 -7.25
C GLY A 279 13.17 11.37 -8.18
N ASP A 280 12.86 12.32 -9.07
CA ASP A 280 13.85 12.91 -10.00
C ASP A 280 14.76 13.93 -9.30
N ALA A 281 14.53 14.25 -8.02
CA ALA A 281 15.28 15.29 -7.33
C ALA A 281 16.57 14.80 -6.64
N GLU A 282 16.81 13.48 -6.51
CA GLU A 282 17.94 12.98 -5.71
C GLU A 282 19.14 12.48 -6.53
N GLN A 283 18.99 12.21 -7.84
CA GLN A 283 20.09 11.72 -8.68
C GLN A 283 20.53 12.67 -9.83
N GLU A 284 19.79 13.74 -10.14
CA GLU A 284 20.15 14.61 -11.27
C GLU A 284 21.14 15.77 -10.96
N THR A 285 21.66 15.91 -9.74
CA THR A 285 22.50 17.09 -9.39
C THR A 285 24.01 16.96 -9.60
N LEU A 286 24.54 15.87 -10.17
CA LEU A 286 25.99 15.71 -10.31
C LEU A 286 26.48 15.10 -11.64
N LEU A 287 25.99 15.57 -12.81
CA LEU A 287 26.68 15.66 -14.13
C LEU A 287 25.79 15.23 -15.31
N GLY A 288 25.26 16.18 -16.08
CA GLY A 288 24.66 15.94 -17.40
C GLY A 288 23.85 17.13 -17.93
N PRO A 289 23.97 17.54 -19.21
CA PRO A 289 23.21 18.68 -19.73
C PRO A 289 21.78 18.26 -20.12
N HIS A 290 20.82 19.10 -19.75
CA HIS A 290 19.39 18.97 -20.05
C HIS A 290 19.06 18.60 -21.50
N ARG A 291 18.24 17.56 -21.69
CA ARG A 291 17.29 17.41 -22.82
C ARG A 291 16.34 16.22 -22.59
N GLY A 292 15.03 16.51 -22.54
CA GLY A 292 13.99 15.54 -22.93
C GLY A 292 12.85 15.30 -21.95
N LEU A 293 11.68 15.87 -22.28
CA LEU A 293 10.31 15.49 -21.89
C LEU A 293 10.02 15.14 -20.42
N GLN A 294 9.60 16.18 -19.68
CA GLN A 294 9.03 16.06 -18.34
C GLN A 294 7.80 15.12 -18.33
N PRO A 295 7.70 14.16 -17.39
CA PRO A 295 6.47 13.41 -17.16
C PRO A 295 5.34 14.36 -16.74
N ARG A 296 4.17 14.18 -17.36
CA ARG A 296 3.00 15.05 -17.20
C ARG A 296 2.48 14.99 -15.77
N LYS A 297 2.70 16.07 -14.98
CA LYS A 297 1.98 16.35 -13.71
C LYS A 297 0.51 15.96 -13.85
N GLN A 298 0.00 15.08 -12.98
CA GLN A 298 -1.46 14.92 -12.80
C GLN A 298 -2.04 16.31 -12.51
N GLN A 299 -2.74 16.89 -13.48
CA GLN A 299 -3.31 18.23 -13.35
C GLN A 299 -4.48 18.14 -12.37
N GLY A 300 -4.34 18.79 -11.21
CA GLY A 300 -5.44 18.96 -10.26
C GLY A 300 -6.65 19.61 -10.94
N VAL A 301 -7.85 19.14 -10.61
CA VAL A 301 -9.09 19.59 -11.27
C VAL A 301 -9.47 20.99 -10.75
N SER A 302 -9.73 21.94 -11.66
CA SER A 302 -10.13 23.29 -11.29
C SER A 302 -11.52 23.32 -10.62
N ILE A 303 -11.78 24.31 -9.76
CA ILE A 303 -13.06 24.54 -9.07
C ILE A 303 -14.25 24.57 -10.04
N LEU A 304 -14.03 25.09 -11.27
CA LEU A 304 -15.06 25.16 -12.32
C LEU A 304 -15.21 23.83 -13.09
N ASP A 305 -14.14 23.06 -13.20
CA ASP A 305 -14.14 21.82 -13.98
C ASP A 305 -14.93 20.71 -13.28
N VAL A 306 -14.96 20.71 -11.94
CA VAL A 306 -15.77 19.76 -11.15
C VAL A 306 -17.28 19.88 -11.44
N ILE A 307 -17.77 21.08 -11.75
CA ILE A 307 -19.18 21.27 -12.16
C ILE A 307 -19.38 20.88 -13.62
N ARG A 308 -18.39 21.14 -14.49
CA ARG A 308 -18.50 20.80 -15.92
C ARG A 308 -18.58 19.30 -16.12
N PHE A 309 -17.73 18.52 -15.45
CA PHE A 309 -17.68 17.07 -15.60
C PHE A 309 -18.84 16.35 -14.92
N PRO A 310 -19.67 15.58 -15.67
CA PRO A 310 -20.80 14.84 -15.10
C PRO A 310 -20.43 13.87 -13.98
N ARG A 311 -19.19 13.37 -13.99
CA ARG A 311 -18.61 12.46 -12.98
C ARG A 311 -18.62 13.06 -11.57
N TYR A 312 -18.38 14.35 -11.40
CA TYR A 312 -18.23 14.94 -10.06
C TYR A 312 -19.47 15.70 -9.57
N ARG A 313 -20.43 16.02 -10.45
CA ARG A 313 -21.63 16.82 -10.11
C ARG A 313 -22.41 16.28 -8.91
N ARG A 314 -22.67 14.97 -8.87
CA ARG A 314 -23.42 14.34 -7.77
C ARG A 314 -22.69 14.47 -6.43
N ALA A 315 -21.36 14.36 -6.46
CA ALA A 315 -20.54 14.49 -5.26
C ALA A 315 -20.52 15.93 -4.75
N VAL A 316 -20.34 16.92 -5.64
CA VAL A 316 -20.38 18.35 -5.24
C VAL A 316 -21.74 18.71 -4.66
N ILE A 317 -22.85 18.27 -5.28
CA ILE A 317 -24.20 18.52 -4.76
C ILE A 317 -24.35 17.92 -3.35
N ALA A 318 -23.96 16.66 -3.16
CA ALA A 318 -24.05 15.99 -1.86
C ALA A 318 -23.23 16.69 -0.77
N VAL A 319 -21.97 17.03 -1.08
CA VAL A 319 -21.04 17.68 -0.16
C VAL A 319 -21.49 19.10 0.20
N THR A 320 -21.82 19.92 -0.80
CA THR A 320 -22.32 21.29 -0.58
C THR A 320 -23.65 21.30 0.17
N GLY A 321 -24.59 20.43 -0.22
CA GLY A 321 -25.89 20.34 0.47
C GLY A 321 -25.76 19.90 1.92
N THR A 322 -24.82 19.00 2.24
CA THR A 322 -24.56 18.57 3.62
C THR A 322 -23.94 19.71 4.47
N MET A 323 -23.02 20.50 3.89
CA MET A 323 -22.47 21.69 4.55
C MET A 323 -23.50 22.81 4.75
N MET A 324 -24.44 22.97 3.83
CA MET A 324 -25.58 23.88 4.00
C MET A 324 -26.51 23.37 5.10
N ALA A 325 -26.77 22.06 5.16
CA ALA A 325 -27.60 21.44 6.19
C ALA A 325 -27.04 21.72 7.60
N GLN A 326 -25.72 21.65 7.77
CA GLN A 326 -25.03 21.96 9.03
C GLN A 326 -25.45 23.32 9.59
N GLN A 327 -25.52 24.35 8.73
CA GLN A 327 -25.77 25.73 9.15
C GLN A 327 -27.27 26.08 9.16
N LEU A 328 -28.01 25.69 8.12
CA LEU A 328 -29.42 26.02 7.95
C LEU A 328 -30.35 25.22 8.87
N CYS A 329 -29.87 24.14 9.51
CA CYS A 329 -30.59 23.52 10.62
C CYS A 329 -30.55 24.37 11.91
N GLY A 330 -29.82 25.49 11.93
CA GLY A 330 -29.96 26.54 12.94
C GLY A 330 -28.92 26.53 14.06
N ILE A 331 -27.80 25.80 13.92
CA ILE A 331 -26.78 25.73 14.99
C ILE A 331 -26.20 27.09 15.38
N ASN A 332 -25.93 27.94 14.38
CA ASN A 332 -25.42 29.29 14.66
C ASN A 332 -26.42 30.17 15.38
N ALA A 333 -27.74 29.97 15.17
CA ALA A 333 -28.75 30.73 15.91
C ALA A 333 -28.64 30.47 17.43
N VAL A 334 -28.42 29.20 17.81
CA VAL A 334 -28.14 28.85 19.21
C VAL A 334 -26.79 29.41 19.66
N VAL A 335 -25.71 29.13 18.94
CA VAL A 335 -24.35 29.50 19.38
C VAL A 335 -24.19 31.02 19.53
N MET A 336 -24.83 31.80 18.66
CA MET A 336 -24.73 33.26 18.62
C MET A 336 -25.73 34.00 19.50
N TYR A 337 -26.91 33.44 19.76
CA TYR A 337 -28.02 34.16 20.40
C TYR A 337 -28.68 33.41 21.57
N SER A 338 -28.14 32.27 22.05
CA SER A 338 -28.76 31.50 23.13
C SER A 338 -29.04 32.31 24.40
N VAL A 339 -28.17 33.26 24.77
CA VAL A 339 -28.38 34.10 25.96
C VAL A 339 -29.55 35.04 25.75
N ALA A 340 -29.74 35.56 24.53
CA ALA A 340 -30.89 36.38 24.18
C ALA A 340 -32.20 35.56 24.16
N ILE A 341 -32.16 34.34 23.60
CA ILE A 341 -33.31 33.42 23.56
C ILE A 341 -33.74 33.02 24.98
N LEU A 342 -32.82 32.53 25.80
CA LEU A 342 -33.10 32.15 27.19
C LEU A 342 -33.45 33.36 28.05
N GLY A 343 -32.91 34.54 27.73
CA GLY A 343 -33.17 35.78 28.43
C GLY A 343 -34.63 36.26 28.38
N GLN A 344 -35.43 35.76 27.43
CA GLN A 344 -36.87 36.02 27.36
C GLN A 344 -37.66 35.36 28.50
N ILE A 345 -37.21 34.18 28.96
CA ILE A 345 -37.89 33.40 30.01
C ILE A 345 -37.11 33.46 31.35
N MET A 346 -35.78 33.51 31.30
CA MET A 346 -34.90 33.31 32.47
C MET A 346 -33.66 34.22 32.47
N ALA A 347 -33.89 35.54 32.52
CA ALA A 347 -32.85 36.57 32.42
C ALA A 347 -31.64 36.41 33.39
N GLY A 348 -31.84 35.87 34.59
CA GLY A 348 -30.78 35.72 35.61
C GLY A 348 -29.87 34.50 35.45
N GLN A 349 -30.29 33.46 34.72
CA GLN A 349 -29.54 32.18 34.60
C GLN A 349 -29.17 31.81 33.16
N ALA A 350 -29.61 32.59 32.16
CA ALA A 350 -29.41 32.33 30.73
C ALA A 350 -27.93 32.09 30.33
N ALA A 351 -27.00 32.90 30.86
CA ALA A 351 -25.58 32.76 30.56
C ALA A 351 -24.99 31.46 31.15
N LEU A 352 -25.32 31.12 32.40
CA LEU A 352 -24.85 29.89 33.06
C LEU A 352 -25.33 28.63 32.34
N ILE A 353 -26.61 28.59 31.96
CA ILE A 353 -27.20 27.46 31.23
C ILE A 353 -26.52 27.30 29.86
N THR A 354 -26.27 28.40 29.16
CA THR A 354 -25.55 28.39 27.87
C THR A 354 -24.15 27.77 28.01
N VAL A 355 -23.39 28.14 29.06
CA VAL A 355 -22.07 27.55 29.34
C VAL A 355 -22.16 26.04 29.58
N VAL A 356 -23.14 25.60 30.39
CA VAL A 356 -23.35 24.16 30.66
C VAL A 356 -23.71 23.41 29.38
N VAL A 357 -24.60 23.95 28.56
CA VAL A 357 -24.99 23.32 27.28
C VAL A 357 -23.79 23.18 26.34
N SER A 358 -22.93 24.18 26.25
CA SER A 358 -21.72 24.09 25.43
C SER A 358 -20.67 23.14 26.00
N ALA A 359 -20.55 23.02 27.33
CA ALA A 359 -19.70 22.00 27.94
C ALA A 359 -20.18 20.58 27.59
N VAL A 360 -21.49 20.35 27.64
CA VAL A 360 -22.10 19.08 27.20
C VAL A 360 -21.84 18.85 25.71
N ASN A 361 -21.92 19.87 24.86
CA ASN A 361 -21.61 19.76 23.43
C ASN A 361 -20.19 19.24 23.18
N VAL A 362 -19.20 19.80 23.88
CA VAL A 362 -17.80 19.37 23.78
C VAL A 362 -17.67 17.89 24.13
N LEU A 363 -18.28 17.47 25.25
CA LEU A 363 -18.24 16.08 25.70
C LEU A 363 -18.92 15.13 24.70
N VAL A 364 -20.13 15.47 24.24
CA VAL A 364 -20.87 14.64 23.28
C VAL A 364 -20.13 14.53 21.95
N THR A 365 -19.56 15.63 21.45
CA THR A 365 -18.78 15.63 20.20
C THR A 365 -17.53 14.76 20.31
N LEU A 366 -16.83 14.82 21.46
CA LEU A 366 -15.67 13.98 21.72
C LEU A 366 -16.05 12.50 21.76
N LEU A 367 -17.14 12.15 22.47
CA LEU A 367 -17.64 10.77 22.58
C LEU A 367 -18.25 10.23 21.28
N ALA A 368 -18.83 11.11 20.46
CA ALA A 368 -19.42 10.75 19.17
C ALA A 368 -18.38 10.64 18.04
N SER A 369 -17.16 11.16 18.23
CA SER A 369 -16.11 11.09 17.21
C SER A 369 -15.85 9.68 16.66
N PRO A 370 -15.83 8.58 17.45
CA PRO A 370 -15.64 7.22 16.92
C PRO A 370 -16.91 6.61 16.31
N LEU A 371 -18.07 7.26 16.48
CA LEU A 371 -19.36 6.71 16.06
C LEU A 371 -19.51 6.71 14.53
N ALA A 372 -18.95 7.72 13.85
CA ALA A 372 -18.97 7.82 12.39
C ALA A 372 -18.26 6.63 11.71
N ASP A 373 -17.21 6.09 12.35
CA ASP A 373 -16.49 4.91 11.88
C ASP A 373 -17.21 3.61 12.22
N LYS A 374 -17.95 3.56 13.32
CA LYS A 374 -18.71 2.36 13.72
C LYS A 374 -20.06 2.21 13.04
N VAL A 375 -20.84 3.28 12.88
CA VAL A 375 -22.24 3.21 12.40
C VAL A 375 -22.36 3.56 10.91
N GLY A 376 -21.43 4.36 10.38
CA GLY A 376 -21.49 4.86 9.00
C GLY A 376 -21.83 6.35 8.95
N ARG A 377 -21.54 7.00 7.82
CA ARG A 377 -21.64 8.46 7.69
C ARG A 377 -23.09 8.90 7.53
N LYS A 378 -23.87 8.18 6.69
CA LYS A 378 -25.26 8.55 6.38
C LYS A 378 -26.19 8.40 7.58
N PRO A 379 -26.16 7.31 8.38
CA PRO A 379 -26.97 7.19 9.59
C PRO A 379 -26.67 8.28 10.63
N CYS A 380 -25.40 8.64 10.84
CA CYS A 380 -25.02 9.69 11.78
C CYS A 380 -25.58 11.07 11.37
N LEU A 381 -25.53 11.40 10.07
CA LEU A 381 -26.14 12.63 9.54
C LEU A 381 -27.66 12.66 9.76
N LEU A 382 -28.36 11.57 9.46
CA LEU A 382 -29.82 11.49 9.63
C LEU A 382 -30.25 11.55 11.09
N LEU A 383 -29.52 10.87 11.98
CA LEU A 383 -29.76 10.91 13.42
C LEU A 383 -29.58 12.34 13.96
N SER A 384 -28.53 13.03 13.52
CA SER A 384 -28.24 14.42 13.89
C SER A 384 -29.32 15.39 13.41
N ILE A 385 -29.70 15.33 12.12
CA ILE A 385 -30.76 16.18 11.55
C ILE A 385 -32.11 15.94 12.22
N SER A 386 -32.47 14.68 12.46
CA SER A 386 -33.75 14.33 13.11
C SER A 386 -33.79 14.82 14.56
N GLY A 387 -32.67 14.67 15.28
CA GLY A 387 -32.52 15.20 16.64
C GLY A 387 -32.64 16.72 16.69
N MET A 388 -31.95 17.45 15.80
CA MET A 388 -32.05 18.91 15.72
C MET A 388 -33.44 19.40 15.29
N GLY A 389 -34.10 18.70 14.36
CA GLY A 389 -35.45 19.03 13.91
C GLY A 389 -36.50 18.85 15.03
N SER A 390 -36.44 17.71 15.73
CA SER A 390 -37.32 17.45 16.88
C SER A 390 -37.07 18.44 18.02
N ALA A 391 -35.82 18.75 18.32
CA ALA A 391 -35.45 19.73 19.34
C ALA A 391 -35.86 21.17 18.96
N SER A 392 -35.82 21.53 17.67
CA SER A 392 -36.36 22.81 17.18
C SER A 392 -37.86 22.92 17.44
N ALA A 393 -38.63 21.84 17.19
CA ALA A 393 -40.05 21.83 17.52
C ALA A 393 -40.29 21.95 19.04
N MET A 394 -39.46 21.30 19.87
CA MET A 394 -39.51 21.45 21.34
C MET A 394 -39.23 22.89 21.77
N LEU A 395 -38.26 23.58 21.16
CA LEU A 395 -37.96 24.98 21.43
C LEU A 395 -39.12 25.90 21.02
N ALA A 396 -39.76 25.65 19.87
CA ALA A 396 -40.93 26.41 19.43
C ALA A 396 -42.09 26.29 20.42
N VAL A 397 -42.38 25.06 20.89
CA VAL A 397 -43.45 24.82 21.88
C VAL A 397 -43.07 25.37 23.26
N GLY A 398 -41.82 25.18 23.69
CA GLY A 398 -41.33 25.65 24.99
C GLY A 398 -41.35 27.17 25.11
N LEU A 399 -41.01 27.90 24.04
CA LEU A 399 -41.04 29.36 24.00
C LEU A 399 -42.46 29.93 23.83
N THR A 400 -43.34 29.28 23.07
CA THR A 400 -44.73 29.74 22.92
C THR A 400 -45.59 29.51 24.17
N GLN A 401 -45.26 28.50 24.98
CA GLN A 401 -46.00 28.14 26.19
C GLN A 401 -45.30 28.58 27.49
N ASP A 402 -44.21 29.34 27.39
CA ASP A 402 -43.35 29.75 28.52
C ASP A 402 -42.89 28.58 29.43
N PHE A 403 -42.72 27.39 28.87
CA PHE A 403 -42.36 26.19 29.61
C PHE A 403 -40.84 26.01 29.70
N THR A 404 -40.23 26.65 30.70
CA THR A 404 -38.78 26.73 30.98
C THR A 404 -38.03 25.39 30.84
N VAL A 405 -38.56 24.32 31.43
CA VAL A 405 -37.89 23.00 31.44
C VAL A 405 -37.78 22.42 30.03
N LEU A 406 -38.84 22.54 29.22
CA LEU A 406 -38.84 22.05 27.85
C LEU A 406 -37.90 22.85 26.95
N THR A 407 -37.79 24.16 27.17
CA THR A 407 -36.83 25.00 26.45
C THR A 407 -35.39 24.61 26.75
N ILE A 408 -35.06 24.30 28.02
CA ILE A 408 -33.71 23.83 28.39
C ILE A 408 -33.43 22.46 27.77
N ILE A 409 -34.34 21.50 27.91
CA ILE A 409 -34.18 20.16 27.33
C ILE A 409 -34.05 20.26 25.80
N GLY A 410 -34.91 21.06 25.14
CA GLY A 410 -34.86 21.30 23.71
C GLY A 410 -33.50 21.87 23.29
N LEU A 411 -32.99 22.88 24.00
CA LEU A 411 -31.68 23.47 23.71
C LEU A 411 -30.54 22.45 23.88
N THR A 412 -30.56 21.66 24.97
CA THR A 412 -29.55 20.62 25.22
C THR A 412 -29.59 19.54 24.14
N VAL A 413 -30.77 18.99 23.83
CA VAL A 413 -30.94 17.95 22.80
C VAL A 413 -30.53 18.47 21.43
N PHE A 414 -30.86 19.71 21.10
CA PHE A 414 -30.48 20.35 19.84
C PHE A 414 -28.97 20.36 19.65
N VAL A 415 -28.23 20.85 20.66
CA VAL A 415 -26.77 20.96 20.61
C VAL A 415 -26.11 19.58 20.68
N CYS A 416 -26.61 18.66 21.50
CA CYS A 416 -26.09 17.29 21.56
C CYS A 416 -26.27 16.56 20.23
N SER A 417 -27.43 16.71 19.59
CA SER A 417 -27.73 16.06 18.30
C SER A 417 -26.81 16.56 17.20
N PHE A 418 -26.44 17.84 17.22
CA PHE A 418 -25.45 18.39 16.28
C PHE A 418 -24.08 17.68 16.38
N GLY A 419 -23.59 17.48 17.60
CA GLY A 419 -22.29 16.84 17.86
C GLY A 419 -22.19 15.38 17.40
N VAL A 420 -23.32 14.68 17.24
CA VAL A 420 -23.38 13.27 16.83
C VAL A 420 -23.05 13.05 15.35
N GLY A 421 -23.32 14.02 14.49
CA GLY A 421 -23.19 13.82 13.03
C GLY A 421 -22.89 15.08 12.25
N LEU A 422 -23.81 16.04 12.21
CA LEU A 422 -23.67 17.27 11.41
C LEU A 422 -22.44 18.10 11.80
N GLY A 423 -21.89 17.95 13.00
CA GLY A 423 -20.63 18.58 13.38
C GLY A 423 -19.44 18.08 12.56
N SER A 424 -19.08 16.80 12.70
CA SER A 424 -17.81 16.26 12.19
C SER A 424 -17.89 15.65 10.78
N VAL A 425 -19.00 14.95 10.46
CA VAL A 425 -19.14 14.18 9.22
C VAL A 425 -19.01 15.04 7.95
N PRO A 426 -19.60 16.25 7.87
CA PRO A 426 -19.52 17.05 6.64
C PRO A 426 -18.10 17.40 6.21
N PHE A 427 -17.16 17.55 7.15
CA PHE A 427 -15.75 17.86 6.85
C PHE A 427 -14.98 16.65 6.31
N ILE A 428 -15.44 15.43 6.58
CA ILE A 428 -14.81 14.17 6.12
C ILE A 428 -15.33 13.76 4.74
N LEU A 429 -16.60 14.06 4.45
CA LEU A 429 -17.30 13.61 3.25
C LEU A 429 -16.61 13.97 1.90
N PRO A 430 -15.97 15.13 1.71
CA PRO A 430 -15.30 15.46 0.44
C PRO A 430 -14.19 14.47 0.06
N SER A 431 -13.38 14.02 1.02
CA SER A 431 -12.26 13.11 0.74
C SER A 431 -12.70 11.66 0.49
N GLU A 432 -13.94 11.31 0.84
CA GLU A 432 -14.51 9.98 0.61
C GLU A 432 -15.37 9.89 -0.67
N LEU A 433 -15.95 11.02 -1.12
CA LEU A 433 -16.87 11.04 -2.27
C LEU A 433 -16.22 11.42 -3.60
N VAL A 434 -15.01 12.00 -3.59
CA VAL A 434 -14.24 12.32 -4.81
C VAL A 434 -12.80 11.84 -4.69
N GLY A 435 -12.16 11.58 -5.83
CA GLY A 435 -10.75 11.19 -5.89
C GLY A 435 -9.83 12.33 -5.44
N PRO A 436 -8.58 12.01 -5.04
CA PRO A 436 -7.61 12.97 -4.50
C PRO A 436 -7.39 14.18 -5.43
N GLU A 437 -7.56 14.01 -6.74
CA GLU A 437 -7.45 15.06 -7.75
C GLU A 437 -8.51 16.17 -7.65
N ALA A 438 -9.66 15.87 -7.04
CA ALA A 438 -10.84 16.74 -6.98
C ALA A 438 -11.28 17.10 -5.55
N VAL A 439 -10.66 16.51 -4.50
CA VAL A 439 -10.99 16.79 -3.08
C VAL A 439 -10.91 18.27 -2.75
N GLY A 440 -9.85 18.96 -3.19
CA GLY A 440 -9.66 20.39 -2.93
C GLY A 440 -10.80 21.23 -3.50
N ALA A 441 -11.13 21.01 -4.77
CA ALA A 441 -12.19 21.75 -5.47
C ALA A 441 -13.60 21.45 -4.91
N ALA A 442 -13.89 20.18 -4.57
CA ALA A 442 -15.14 19.81 -3.92
C ALA A 442 -15.28 20.44 -2.52
N SER A 443 -14.20 20.46 -1.74
CA SER A 443 -14.16 21.09 -0.41
C SER A 443 -14.40 22.59 -0.48
N SER A 444 -13.85 23.29 -1.48
CA SER A 444 -14.11 24.72 -1.68
C SER A 444 -15.59 25.03 -1.92
N TRP A 445 -16.29 24.24 -2.75
CA TRP A 445 -17.74 24.37 -2.95
C TRP A 445 -18.54 24.04 -1.67
N ALA A 446 -18.07 23.07 -0.88
CA ALA A 446 -18.66 22.72 0.40
C ALA A 446 -18.63 23.92 1.36
N LEU A 447 -17.44 24.48 1.55
CA LEU A 447 -17.16 25.56 2.48
C LEU A 447 -17.81 26.87 2.03
N ALA A 448 -17.86 27.16 0.73
CA ALA A 448 -18.60 28.31 0.21
C ALA A 448 -20.09 28.21 0.57
N GLY A 449 -20.70 27.03 0.40
CA GLY A 449 -22.08 26.77 0.83
C GLY A 449 -22.27 26.90 2.34
N ASN A 450 -21.29 26.45 3.12
CA ASN A 450 -21.26 26.60 4.58
C ASN A 450 -21.28 28.08 4.99
N TRP A 451 -20.28 28.86 4.57
CA TRP A 451 -20.14 30.27 4.95
C TRP A 451 -21.31 31.13 4.48
N LEU A 452 -21.82 30.89 3.28
CA LEU A 452 -23.02 31.56 2.79
C LEU A 452 -24.23 31.27 3.69
N SER A 453 -24.41 30.00 4.09
CA SER A 453 -25.50 29.61 4.97
C SER A 453 -25.34 30.19 6.38
N THR A 454 -24.11 30.23 6.91
CA THR A 454 -23.77 30.88 8.18
C THR A 454 -24.13 32.37 8.15
N PHE A 455 -23.81 33.07 7.07
CA PHE A 455 -24.20 34.47 6.86
C PHE A 455 -25.71 34.66 6.91
N LEU A 456 -26.46 33.83 6.18
CA LEU A 456 -27.92 33.91 6.13
C LEU A 456 -28.53 33.75 7.54
N VAL A 457 -28.08 32.76 8.31
CA VAL A 457 -28.59 32.55 9.67
C VAL A 457 -28.20 33.72 10.58
N ALA A 458 -26.94 34.15 10.57
CA ALA A 458 -26.46 35.23 11.44
C ALA A 458 -27.16 36.57 11.16
N GLN A 459 -27.35 36.93 9.88
CA GLN A 459 -27.95 38.21 9.51
C GLN A 459 -29.47 38.24 9.71
N PHE A 460 -30.18 37.17 9.30
CA PHE A 460 -31.64 37.18 9.24
C PHE A 460 -32.31 36.64 10.51
N PHE A 461 -31.62 35.87 11.36
CA PHE A 461 -32.23 35.34 12.58
C PHE A 461 -32.77 36.43 13.52
N PRO A 462 -32.03 37.51 13.86
CA PRO A 462 -32.57 38.57 14.72
C PRO A 462 -33.81 39.25 14.12
N LEU A 463 -33.80 39.50 12.81
CA LEU A 463 -34.92 40.10 12.07
C LEU A 463 -36.16 39.21 12.07
N LEU A 464 -35.98 37.90 11.86
CA LEU A 464 -37.06 36.92 11.90
C LEU A 464 -37.60 36.74 13.32
N ASN A 465 -36.74 36.79 14.34
CA ASN A 465 -37.15 36.64 15.73
C ASN A 465 -37.96 37.84 16.24
N ASP A 466 -37.70 39.04 15.71
CA ASP A 466 -38.52 40.22 15.98
C ASP A 466 -39.86 40.18 15.22
N ALA A 467 -39.86 39.73 13.95
CA ALA A 467 -41.06 39.61 13.14
C ALA A 467 -42.00 38.44 13.54
N LEU A 468 -41.43 37.35 14.07
CA LEU A 468 -42.13 36.15 14.54
C LEU A 468 -41.86 35.92 16.04
N PRO A 469 -42.46 36.75 16.91
CA PRO A 469 -42.27 36.66 18.36
C PRO A 469 -42.80 35.33 18.93
N GLU A 470 -42.46 35.05 20.19
CA GLU A 470 -42.84 33.82 20.93
C GLU A 470 -42.17 32.53 20.42
N GLY A 471 -41.03 32.63 19.74
CA GLY A 471 -40.27 31.44 19.30
C GLY A 471 -40.85 30.72 18.08
N ARG A 472 -41.78 31.33 17.33
CA ARG A 472 -42.33 30.74 16.10
C ARG A 472 -41.28 30.55 14.99
N VAL A 473 -40.16 31.26 15.05
CA VAL A 473 -38.99 31.08 14.16
C VAL A 473 -38.48 29.63 14.16
N TRP A 474 -38.57 28.92 15.28
CA TRP A 474 -38.05 27.55 15.39
C TRP A 474 -38.81 26.54 14.52
N TRP A 475 -40.05 26.84 14.11
CA TRP A 475 -40.77 26.03 13.12
C TRP A 475 -40.10 26.07 11.73
N ILE A 476 -39.43 27.17 11.38
CA ILE A 476 -38.67 27.28 10.13
C ILE A 476 -37.50 26.30 10.17
N PHE A 477 -36.77 26.23 11.29
CA PHE A 477 -35.66 25.29 11.44
C PHE A 477 -36.13 23.83 11.46
N ALA A 478 -37.29 23.54 12.08
CA ALA A 478 -37.89 22.21 12.03
C ALA A 478 -38.26 21.80 10.58
N ALA A 479 -38.83 22.70 9.79
CA ALA A 479 -39.15 22.46 8.39
C ALA A 479 -37.89 22.26 7.52
N LEU A 480 -36.85 23.07 7.75
CA LEU A 480 -35.56 22.94 7.08
C LEU A 480 -34.87 21.61 7.43
N ALA A 481 -34.98 21.14 8.68
CA ALA A 481 -34.45 19.84 9.07
C ALA A 481 -35.13 18.69 8.32
N VAL A 482 -36.45 18.74 8.10
CA VAL A 482 -37.16 17.74 7.27
C VAL A 482 -36.67 17.77 5.83
N PHE A 483 -36.51 18.97 5.26
CA PHE A 483 -35.99 19.14 3.89
C PHE A 483 -34.57 18.56 3.74
N PHE A 484 -33.65 18.91 4.64
CA PHE A 484 -32.28 18.40 4.59
C PHE A 484 -32.18 16.91 4.95
N GLY A 485 -33.07 16.40 5.80
CA GLY A 485 -33.20 14.97 6.05
C GLY A 485 -33.57 14.21 4.77
N ALA A 486 -34.58 14.70 4.03
CA ALA A 486 -34.95 14.13 2.74
C ALA A 486 -33.82 14.25 1.70
N PHE A 487 -33.10 15.38 1.68
CA PHE A 487 -31.94 15.59 0.83
C PHE A 487 -30.84 14.56 1.09
N VAL A 488 -30.48 14.32 2.36
CA VAL A 488 -29.45 13.32 2.74
C VAL A 488 -29.89 11.90 2.35
N VAL A 489 -31.18 11.56 2.50
CA VAL A 489 -31.70 10.26 2.04
C VAL A 489 -31.52 10.11 0.53
N ALA A 490 -31.83 11.14 -0.26
CA ALA A 490 -31.86 11.08 -1.72
C ALA A 490 -30.50 11.23 -2.41
N PHE A 491 -29.62 12.12 -1.92
CA PHE A 491 -28.42 12.54 -2.64
C PHE A 491 -27.10 12.07 -2.01
N VAL A 492 -27.08 11.69 -0.73
CA VAL A 492 -25.86 11.28 -0.02
C VAL A 492 -25.77 9.74 0.02
N PRO A 493 -24.77 9.12 -0.62
CA PRO A 493 -24.51 7.68 -0.51
C PRO A 493 -23.78 7.34 0.80
N GLU A 494 -23.76 6.06 1.17
CA GLU A 494 -22.95 5.58 2.30
C GLU A 494 -21.52 5.28 1.81
N SER A 495 -20.52 5.88 2.47
CA SER A 495 -19.11 5.76 2.14
C SER A 495 -18.36 4.73 2.98
N LYS A 496 -18.91 4.29 4.12
CA LYS A 496 -18.23 3.36 5.02
C LYS A 496 -17.90 2.03 4.34
N GLY A 497 -16.63 1.62 4.44
CA GLY A 497 -16.14 0.32 3.94
C GLY A 497 -15.97 0.24 2.43
N LYS A 498 -15.96 1.38 1.74
CA LYS A 498 -15.77 1.49 0.28
C LYS A 498 -14.33 1.90 -0.02
N ALA A 499 -13.68 1.18 -0.93
CA ALA A 499 -12.25 1.36 -1.22
C ALA A 499 -11.99 2.52 -2.20
N SER A 500 -12.98 2.89 -3.01
CA SER A 500 -12.85 3.97 -3.99
C SER A 500 -14.13 4.82 -4.11
N PRO A 501 -14.00 6.09 -4.53
CA PRO A 501 -15.16 6.94 -4.83
C PRO A 501 -16.11 6.31 -5.86
N ASP A 502 -15.58 5.55 -6.83
CA ASP A 502 -16.41 4.88 -7.83
C ASP A 502 -17.25 3.74 -7.25
N GLU A 503 -16.77 3.06 -6.21
CA GLU A 503 -17.54 2.06 -5.47
C GLU A 503 -18.68 2.73 -4.67
N VAL A 504 -18.43 3.90 -4.08
CA VAL A 504 -19.43 4.68 -3.34
C VAL A 504 -20.58 5.12 -4.24
N TRP A 505 -20.27 5.53 -5.48
CA TRP A 505 -21.29 5.95 -6.44
C TRP A 505 -21.92 4.79 -7.23
N GLY A 506 -21.55 3.54 -6.94
CA GLY A 506 -22.00 2.36 -7.68
C GLY A 506 -21.62 2.40 -9.16
N ARG A 507 -20.50 3.06 -9.48
CA ARG A 507 -19.95 3.18 -10.84
C ARG A 507 -18.99 2.04 -11.18
N SER A 508 -18.46 1.37 -10.18
CA SER A 508 -17.76 0.10 -10.34
C SER A 508 -18.77 -0.95 -10.79
N ALA A 509 -18.59 -1.49 -12.01
CA ALA A 509 -19.24 -2.74 -12.35
C ALA A 509 -18.83 -3.77 -11.28
N PRO A 510 -19.75 -4.63 -10.79
CA PRO A 510 -19.37 -5.69 -9.87
C PRO A 510 -18.22 -6.48 -10.48
N LEU A 511 -17.14 -6.68 -9.72
CA LEU A 511 -16.01 -7.48 -10.15
C LEU A 511 -16.53 -8.87 -10.55
N PRO A 512 -16.03 -9.43 -11.67
CA PRO A 512 -16.54 -10.69 -12.18
C PRO A 512 -16.40 -11.79 -11.15
N MET A 513 -17.39 -12.69 -11.13
CA MET A 513 -17.40 -13.88 -10.29
C MET A 513 -17.37 -15.13 -11.14
N VAL A 514 -16.67 -16.16 -10.67
CA VAL A 514 -16.57 -17.47 -11.31
C VAL A 514 -16.95 -18.54 -10.30
N ASP A 515 -17.93 -19.38 -10.65
CA ASP A 515 -18.32 -20.56 -9.86
C ASP A 515 -17.55 -21.77 -10.40
N LEU A 516 -16.63 -22.31 -9.59
CA LEU A 516 -15.82 -23.47 -9.93
C LEU A 516 -16.51 -24.80 -9.56
N GLY A 517 -17.72 -24.74 -9.00
CA GLY A 517 -18.49 -25.88 -8.50
C GLY A 517 -18.17 -26.26 -7.06
N TYR A 518 -16.93 -26.02 -6.60
CA TYR A 518 -16.51 -26.21 -5.20
C TYR A 518 -16.46 -24.89 -4.40
N GLU A 519 -16.09 -23.78 -5.04
CA GLU A 519 -16.02 -22.44 -4.45
C GLU A 519 -16.44 -21.38 -5.48
N VAL A 520 -16.97 -20.25 -5.01
CA VAL A 520 -17.29 -19.09 -5.85
C VAL A 520 -16.24 -18.01 -5.62
N HIS A 521 -15.47 -17.65 -6.64
CA HIS A 521 -14.41 -16.64 -6.53
C HIS A 521 -14.82 -15.33 -7.18
N GLN A 522 -14.55 -14.22 -6.51
CA GLN A 522 -14.64 -12.87 -7.05
C GLN A 522 -13.23 -12.37 -7.39
N ALA A 523 -13.09 -11.61 -8.49
CA ALA A 523 -11.82 -10.95 -8.78
C ALA A 523 -11.42 -9.98 -7.64
N ILE A 524 -10.14 -9.96 -7.30
CA ILE A 524 -9.57 -9.15 -6.20
C ILE A 524 -9.48 -7.69 -6.63
N SER A 525 -9.08 -7.47 -7.88
CA SER A 525 -8.81 -6.15 -8.43
C SER A 525 -9.07 -6.13 -9.93
N PHE A 526 -9.30 -4.91 -10.43
CA PHE A 526 -9.33 -4.61 -11.85
C PHE A 526 -8.28 -3.55 -12.13
N ASN A 527 -7.29 -3.88 -12.95
CA ASN A 527 -6.30 -2.92 -13.40
C ASN A 527 -6.88 -2.13 -14.58
N GLU A 528 -7.27 -0.87 -14.35
CA GLU A 528 -7.87 -0.02 -15.39
C GLU A 528 -6.92 0.26 -16.55
N THR A 529 -5.62 0.44 -16.26
CA THR A 529 -4.60 0.75 -17.28
C THR A 529 -4.35 -0.45 -18.21
N GLY A 530 -4.29 -1.66 -17.64
CA GLY A 530 -4.07 -2.90 -18.39
C GLY A 530 -5.36 -3.60 -18.86
N GLN A 531 -6.53 -3.17 -18.40
CA GLN A 531 -7.82 -3.87 -18.57
C GLN A 531 -7.77 -5.35 -18.13
N LEU A 532 -7.12 -5.64 -17.00
CA LEU A 532 -6.90 -7.00 -16.48
C LEU A 532 -7.69 -7.26 -15.20
N TYR A 533 -8.28 -8.45 -15.08
CA TYR A 533 -8.80 -8.99 -13.81
C TYR A 533 -7.79 -9.95 -13.20
N ASN A 534 -7.65 -9.92 -11.86
CA ASN A 534 -6.86 -10.89 -11.11
C ASN A 534 -7.75 -11.68 -10.14
N LEU A 535 -7.69 -13.01 -10.16
CA LEU A 535 -8.42 -13.90 -9.28
C LEU A 535 -7.45 -14.85 -8.55
N ASN A 536 -7.48 -14.84 -7.21
CA ASN A 536 -6.69 -15.74 -6.35
C ASN A 536 -7.57 -16.91 -5.90
N ILE A 537 -7.15 -18.11 -6.25
CA ILE A 537 -7.97 -19.33 -6.20
C ILE A 537 -7.22 -20.45 -5.51
N ARG A 538 -7.89 -21.14 -4.58
CA ARG A 538 -7.39 -22.38 -3.99
C ARG A 538 -7.52 -23.50 -5.02
N PHE A 539 -6.42 -24.17 -5.34
CA PHE A 539 -6.44 -25.31 -6.27
C PHE A 539 -6.23 -26.67 -5.60
N ALA A 540 -5.86 -26.68 -4.31
CA ALA A 540 -5.65 -27.88 -3.52
C ALA A 540 -6.12 -27.69 -2.07
N GLN A 541 -6.42 -28.79 -1.39
CA GLN A 541 -6.65 -28.78 0.05
C GLN A 541 -5.40 -28.28 0.80
N PRO A 542 -5.56 -27.64 1.97
CA PRO A 542 -4.43 -27.21 2.79
C PRO A 542 -3.48 -28.40 3.07
N PRO A 543 -2.18 -28.34 2.71
CA PRO A 543 -1.23 -29.40 2.97
C PRO A 543 -0.75 -29.34 4.43
N VAL A 544 -1.69 -29.50 5.37
CA VAL A 544 -1.47 -29.48 6.81
C VAL A 544 -1.85 -30.84 7.41
N GLY A 545 -1.35 -31.13 8.61
CA GLY A 545 -1.65 -32.41 9.29
C GLY A 545 -1.18 -33.59 8.44
N ASP A 546 -2.09 -34.52 8.15
CA ASP A 546 -1.80 -35.74 7.38
C ASP A 546 -1.41 -35.45 5.92
N LEU A 547 -1.83 -34.29 5.37
CA LEU A 547 -1.49 -33.89 4.01
C LEU A 547 -0.13 -33.20 3.89
N ARG A 548 0.55 -32.91 5.02
CA ARG A 548 1.80 -32.13 5.05
C ARG A 548 2.90 -32.70 4.16
N PHE A 549 3.11 -34.01 4.23
CA PHE A 549 4.11 -34.74 3.44
C PHE A 549 3.49 -35.69 2.40
N ALA A 550 2.17 -35.64 2.21
CA ALA A 550 1.47 -36.45 1.23
C ALA A 550 1.36 -35.73 -0.13
N ALA A 551 0.96 -36.47 -1.17
CA ALA A 551 0.53 -35.88 -2.43
C ALA A 551 -0.65 -34.92 -2.20
N PRO A 552 -0.72 -33.79 -2.92
CA PRO A 552 -1.81 -32.83 -2.78
C PRO A 552 -3.12 -33.42 -3.28
N VAL A 553 -4.22 -32.99 -2.67
CA VAL A 553 -5.58 -33.46 -2.99
C VAL A 553 -6.42 -32.30 -3.51
N PRO A 554 -7.24 -32.47 -4.56
CA PRO A 554 -8.17 -31.43 -5.00
C PRO A 554 -9.15 -31.01 -3.90
N PRO A 555 -9.65 -29.76 -3.90
CA PRO A 555 -10.71 -29.32 -3.00
C PRO A 555 -11.95 -30.21 -3.09
N THR A 556 -12.56 -30.51 -1.94
CA THR A 556 -13.79 -31.33 -1.86
C THR A 556 -14.89 -30.59 -1.12
N GLY A 557 -16.14 -30.82 -1.52
CA GLY A 557 -17.31 -30.11 -0.98
C GLY A 557 -17.67 -28.87 -1.81
N ARG A 558 -18.79 -28.23 -1.45
CA ARG A 558 -19.20 -26.95 -2.04
C ARG A 558 -19.37 -25.93 -0.93
N ASP A 559 -18.52 -24.90 -0.95
CA ASP A 559 -18.70 -23.71 -0.15
C ASP A 559 -19.40 -22.63 -1.00
N PRO A 560 -20.65 -22.25 -0.68
CA PRO A 560 -21.38 -21.22 -1.40
C PRO A 560 -20.90 -19.80 -1.07
N ALA A 561 -19.99 -19.62 -0.10
CA ALA A 561 -19.45 -18.31 0.25
C ALA A 561 -18.58 -17.75 -0.88
N VAL A 562 -18.73 -16.44 -1.15
CA VAL A 562 -17.90 -15.74 -2.15
C VAL A 562 -16.53 -15.48 -1.56
N GLN A 563 -15.52 -16.09 -2.17
CA GLN A 563 -14.11 -15.90 -1.85
C GLN A 563 -13.58 -14.66 -2.59
N ASN A 564 -13.14 -13.65 -1.85
CA ASN A 564 -12.66 -12.37 -2.39
C ASN A 564 -11.15 -12.33 -2.65
N GLY A 565 -10.45 -13.47 -2.48
CA GLY A 565 -9.02 -13.61 -2.78
C GLY A 565 -8.08 -12.72 -1.95
N SER A 566 -8.57 -12.12 -0.85
CA SER A 566 -7.82 -11.12 -0.05
C SER A 566 -6.61 -11.67 0.72
N VAL A 567 -6.27 -12.96 0.58
CA VAL A 567 -5.20 -13.61 1.34
C VAL A 567 -4.05 -14.01 0.40
N GLY A 568 -3.02 -13.16 0.32
CA GLY A 568 -1.76 -13.46 -0.38
C GLY A 568 -0.89 -14.39 0.45
N LYS A 569 -1.23 -15.68 0.52
CA LYS A 569 -0.45 -16.69 1.27
C LYS A 569 0.75 -17.15 0.45
N ILE A 570 1.87 -17.41 1.11
CA ILE A 570 3.05 -18.02 0.49
C ILE A 570 3.46 -19.28 1.25
N CYS A 571 4.15 -20.21 0.58
CA CYS A 571 4.59 -21.43 1.23
C CYS A 571 5.77 -21.17 2.19
N PRO A 572 5.93 -21.99 3.25
CA PRO A 572 7.08 -21.89 4.14
C PRO A 572 8.37 -22.08 3.34
N GLN A 573 9.32 -21.18 3.56
CA GLN A 573 10.54 -21.09 2.76
C GLN A 573 11.71 -20.59 3.59
N ALA A 574 12.93 -20.80 3.08
CA ALA A 574 14.16 -20.36 3.72
C ALA A 574 15.18 -19.92 2.66
N VAL A 575 15.97 -18.91 3.02
CA VAL A 575 17.08 -18.43 2.20
C VAL A 575 18.32 -19.29 2.50
N PRO A 576 19.02 -19.83 1.48
CA PRO A 576 20.26 -20.56 1.70
C PRO A 576 21.35 -19.67 2.32
N ASN A 577 22.08 -20.20 3.30
CA ASN A 577 23.13 -19.46 4.02
C ASN A 577 24.26 -18.95 3.09
N TRP A 578 24.49 -19.58 1.95
CA TRP A 578 25.52 -19.18 0.99
C TRP A 578 25.10 -17.98 0.12
N SER A 579 23.81 -17.62 0.09
CA SER A 579 23.27 -16.56 -0.78
C SER A 579 23.93 -15.18 -0.57
N PRO A 580 24.20 -14.70 0.66
CA PRO A 580 24.88 -13.41 0.85
C PRO A 580 26.29 -13.39 0.27
N ILE A 581 27.03 -14.50 0.42
CA ILE A 581 28.40 -14.65 -0.13
C ILE A 581 28.36 -14.65 -1.66
N ALA A 582 27.39 -15.33 -2.25
CA ALA A 582 27.18 -15.37 -3.69
C ALA A 582 26.92 -13.97 -4.28
N SER A 583 26.00 -13.20 -3.68
CA SER A 583 25.71 -11.85 -4.14
C SER A 583 26.90 -10.91 -4.04
N GLU A 584 27.74 -11.06 -3.01
CA GLU A 584 28.96 -10.27 -2.88
C GLU A 584 30.01 -10.67 -3.94
N LEU A 585 30.17 -11.97 -4.22
CA LEU A 585 31.04 -12.45 -5.28
C LEU A 585 30.63 -11.89 -6.65
N GLU A 586 29.34 -11.93 -6.99
CA GLU A 586 28.80 -11.37 -8.24
C GLU A 586 29.11 -9.87 -8.37
N ALA A 587 28.98 -9.10 -7.29
CA ALA A 587 29.34 -7.68 -7.28
C ALA A 587 30.84 -7.45 -7.56
N TYR A 588 31.73 -8.30 -7.02
CA TYR A 588 33.16 -8.25 -7.32
C TYR A 588 33.50 -8.64 -8.76
N ILE A 589 32.73 -9.57 -9.35
CA ILE A 589 32.85 -9.95 -10.77
C ILE A 589 32.45 -8.78 -11.66
N ILE A 590 31.31 -8.12 -11.38
CA ILE A 590 30.85 -6.94 -12.13
C ILE A 590 31.87 -5.80 -12.02
N ALA A 591 32.48 -5.60 -10.85
CA ALA A 591 33.52 -4.59 -10.63
C ALA A 591 34.88 -4.93 -11.27
N GLY A 592 35.06 -6.15 -11.81
CA GLY A 592 36.33 -6.60 -12.38
C GLY A 592 37.45 -6.83 -11.36
N ASN A 593 37.13 -6.98 -10.08
CA ASN A 593 38.08 -7.01 -8.96
C ASN A 593 38.08 -8.37 -8.22
N VAL A 594 37.69 -9.46 -8.88
CA VAL A 594 37.54 -10.81 -8.29
C VAL A 594 38.77 -11.26 -7.48
N SER A 595 39.97 -10.90 -7.91
CA SER A 595 41.23 -11.23 -7.21
C SER A 595 41.36 -10.62 -5.80
N SER A 596 40.50 -9.68 -5.43
CA SER A 596 40.47 -9.05 -4.10
C SER A 596 39.36 -9.60 -3.19
N PHE A 597 38.56 -10.55 -3.68
CA PHE A 597 37.52 -11.21 -2.90
C PHE A 597 38.12 -12.11 -1.81
N ASN A 598 37.71 -11.92 -0.56
CA ASN A 598 38.21 -12.70 0.58
C ASN A 598 37.11 -13.52 1.22
N TYR A 599 36.92 -14.76 0.71
CA TYR A 599 35.91 -15.69 1.21
C TYR A 599 36.04 -15.97 2.70
N THR A 600 37.28 -16.16 3.20
CA THR A 600 37.49 -16.57 4.61
C THR A 600 37.00 -15.51 5.59
N ALA A 601 37.31 -14.24 5.32
CA ALA A 601 36.87 -13.12 6.15
C ALA A 601 35.34 -12.99 6.14
N LEU A 602 34.72 -13.07 4.96
CA LEU A 602 33.28 -12.93 4.81
C LEU A 602 32.52 -14.10 5.43
N ASN A 603 32.99 -15.33 5.24
CA ASN A 603 32.40 -16.51 5.86
C ASN A 603 32.49 -16.47 7.39
N GLN A 604 33.60 -15.98 7.96
CA GLN A 604 33.71 -15.78 9.41
C GLN A 604 32.68 -14.76 9.93
N GLN A 605 32.49 -13.65 9.22
CA GLN A 605 31.47 -12.65 9.56
C GLN A 605 30.06 -13.24 9.50
N LEU A 606 29.75 -14.00 8.45
CA LEU A 606 28.46 -14.68 8.30
C LEU A 606 28.22 -15.68 9.44
N GLN A 607 29.20 -16.51 9.80
CA GLN A 607 29.06 -17.47 10.89
C GLN A 607 28.82 -16.78 12.25
N LEU A 608 29.51 -15.66 12.51
CA LEU A 608 29.27 -14.85 13.70
C LEU A 608 27.86 -14.25 13.71
N ALA A 609 27.38 -13.78 12.56
CA ALA A 609 26.02 -13.26 12.43
C ALA A 609 24.96 -14.35 12.67
N LEU A 610 25.16 -15.55 12.11
CA LEU A 610 24.26 -16.69 12.30
C LEU A 610 24.23 -17.19 13.75
N GLN A 611 25.37 -17.15 14.47
CA GLN A 611 25.44 -17.52 15.88
C GLN A 611 24.74 -16.51 16.81
N ASN A 612 24.73 -15.23 16.42
CA ASN A 612 24.11 -14.14 17.19
C ASN A 612 22.66 -13.85 16.77
N ALA A 613 22.13 -14.54 15.76
CA ALA A 613 20.76 -14.35 15.28
C ALA A 613 19.74 -14.82 16.34
N PRO A 614 18.64 -14.06 16.58
CA PRO A 614 17.61 -14.45 17.52
C PRO A 614 16.96 -15.79 17.11
N PRO A 615 16.52 -16.62 18.07
CA PRO A 615 16.06 -18.00 17.84
C PRO A 615 14.76 -18.13 17.04
N THR A 616 14.03 -17.04 16.82
CA THR A 616 12.84 -17.01 15.95
C THR A 616 13.20 -16.33 14.64
N PRO A 617 13.28 -17.06 13.52
CA PRO A 617 13.46 -16.44 12.21
C PRO A 617 12.30 -15.46 11.95
N GLN A 618 12.61 -14.28 11.42
CA GLN A 618 11.62 -13.40 10.80
C GLN A 618 10.99 -14.17 9.63
N THR A 619 9.89 -14.87 9.92
CA THR A 619 9.08 -15.53 8.92
C THR A 619 8.14 -14.47 8.35
N ASP A 620 8.09 -14.37 7.02
CA ASP A 620 7.08 -13.54 6.34
C ASP A 620 5.71 -13.88 6.94
N SER A 621 4.97 -12.88 7.39
CA SER A 621 3.64 -13.06 8.00
C SER A 621 2.64 -13.80 7.10
N ARG A 622 2.90 -13.83 5.78
CA ARG A 622 2.14 -14.56 4.76
C ARG A 622 2.52 -16.04 4.67
N ALA A 623 3.66 -16.44 5.25
CA ALA A 623 4.17 -17.80 5.19
C ALA A 623 3.32 -18.74 6.05
N THR A 624 2.68 -19.72 5.40
CA THR A 624 1.82 -20.70 6.06
C THR A 624 1.81 -22.00 5.28
N GLU A 625 1.68 -23.15 5.95
CA GLU A 625 1.51 -24.44 5.27
C GLU A 625 0.26 -24.44 4.36
N ASP A 626 -0.79 -23.68 4.71
CA ASP A 626 -1.98 -23.52 3.85
C ASP A 626 -1.73 -22.57 2.67
N CYS A 627 -0.82 -22.92 1.76
CA CYS A 627 -0.31 -22.00 0.74
C CYS A 627 -0.67 -22.34 -0.72
N LEU A 628 -1.34 -23.46 -1.00
CA LEU A 628 -1.60 -23.95 -2.36
C LEU A 628 -2.72 -23.18 -3.08
N PHE A 629 -2.37 -21.98 -3.53
CA PHE A 629 -3.21 -21.06 -4.27
C PHE A 629 -2.57 -20.71 -5.62
N LEU A 630 -3.40 -20.39 -6.61
CA LEU A 630 -3.01 -19.89 -7.92
C LEU A 630 -3.69 -18.56 -8.22
N ASP A 631 -3.06 -17.74 -9.04
CA ASP A 631 -3.62 -16.51 -9.58
C ASP A 631 -3.92 -16.69 -11.06
N VAL A 632 -5.13 -16.30 -11.46
CA VAL A 632 -5.55 -16.23 -12.86
C VAL A 632 -5.68 -14.77 -13.24
N ILE A 633 -4.79 -14.31 -14.12
CA ILE A 633 -4.77 -12.94 -14.66
C ILE A 633 -5.35 -13.00 -16.06
N VAL A 634 -6.52 -12.38 -16.23
CA VAL A 634 -7.33 -12.47 -17.45
C VAL A 634 -7.67 -11.08 -18.01
N PRO A 635 -7.40 -10.84 -19.31
CA PRO A 635 -7.86 -9.62 -19.96
C PRO A 635 -9.38 -9.53 -19.99
N LYS A 636 -9.92 -8.34 -19.71
CA LYS A 636 -11.37 -8.08 -19.70
C LYS A 636 -12.05 -8.48 -21.00
N ALA A 637 -11.39 -8.22 -22.13
CA ALA A 637 -11.89 -8.59 -23.45
C ALA A 637 -12.05 -10.11 -23.63
N VAL A 638 -11.19 -10.92 -23.03
CA VAL A 638 -11.28 -12.39 -23.03
C VAL A 638 -12.41 -12.83 -22.11
N PHE A 639 -12.45 -12.31 -20.88
CA PHE A 639 -13.44 -12.68 -19.88
C PHE A 639 -14.89 -12.36 -20.32
N ASP A 640 -15.10 -11.17 -20.91
CA ASP A 640 -16.42 -10.72 -21.37
C ASP A 640 -16.94 -11.61 -22.53
N LYS A 641 -16.05 -12.09 -23.40
CA LYS A 641 -16.41 -13.01 -24.50
C LYS A 641 -16.99 -14.33 -23.95
N THR A 642 -16.48 -14.82 -22.81
CA THR A 642 -16.92 -16.06 -22.14
C THR A 642 -18.38 -15.96 -21.66
N SER A 643 -18.81 -14.77 -21.24
CA SER A 643 -20.18 -14.52 -20.75
C SER A 643 -21.23 -14.42 -21.86
N SER A 644 -20.80 -14.32 -23.13
CA SER A 644 -21.71 -14.22 -24.26
C SER A 644 -22.33 -15.59 -24.61
N ARG A 645 -23.67 -15.69 -24.55
CA ARG A 645 -24.47 -16.92 -24.85
C ARG A 645 -24.15 -17.58 -26.20
N ARG A 646 -23.45 -16.88 -27.11
CA ARG A 646 -23.17 -17.30 -28.49
C ARG A 646 -22.05 -18.33 -28.63
N ARG A 647 -21.17 -18.51 -27.64
CA ARG A 647 -19.98 -19.39 -27.75
C ARG A 647 -19.98 -20.66 -26.90
N ARG A 648 -21.07 -21.01 -26.20
CA ARG A 648 -21.14 -22.23 -25.37
C ARG A 648 -20.88 -23.55 -26.12
N TRP A 649 -20.75 -23.50 -27.46
CA TRP A 649 -20.57 -24.65 -28.36
C TRP A 649 -19.51 -24.43 -29.45
N GLN A 650 -18.67 -23.39 -29.38
CA GLN A 650 -17.55 -23.20 -30.33
C GLN A 650 -16.20 -23.33 -29.59
N THR A 651 -15.45 -24.36 -29.96
CA THR A 651 -14.05 -24.59 -29.59
C THR A 651 -13.18 -23.40 -30.02
N GLY A 652 -12.56 -22.71 -29.07
CA GLY A 652 -11.61 -21.62 -29.32
C GLY A 652 -11.59 -20.60 -28.18
N GLY A 653 -10.83 -20.92 -27.13
CA GLY A 653 -10.50 -19.99 -26.04
C GLY A 653 -9.15 -19.30 -26.27
N ALA A 654 -8.78 -18.39 -25.39
CA ALA A 654 -7.47 -17.74 -25.38
C ALA A 654 -6.34 -18.73 -25.02
N PRO A 655 -5.15 -18.67 -25.63
CA PRO A 655 -3.99 -19.44 -25.18
C PRO A 655 -3.65 -19.14 -23.71
N VAL A 656 -3.15 -20.14 -23.00
CA VAL A 656 -2.87 -20.05 -21.56
C VAL A 656 -1.38 -20.23 -21.32
N VAL A 657 -0.77 -19.30 -20.60
CA VAL A 657 0.62 -19.36 -20.13
C VAL A 657 0.60 -19.59 -18.62
N ILE A 658 1.24 -20.67 -18.17
CA ILE A 658 1.41 -20.98 -16.75
C ILE A 658 2.86 -20.72 -16.37
N TRP A 659 3.09 -19.78 -15.46
CA TRP A 659 4.41 -19.50 -14.89
C TRP A 659 4.72 -20.41 -13.70
N VAL A 660 5.89 -21.03 -13.73
CA VAL A 660 6.49 -21.77 -12.62
C VAL A 660 7.73 -21.01 -12.15
N TYR A 661 7.65 -20.42 -10.96
CA TYR A 661 8.73 -19.58 -10.44
C TYR A 661 9.98 -20.38 -10.01
N GLY A 662 11.15 -19.74 -10.15
CA GLY A 662 12.45 -20.19 -9.66
C GLY A 662 12.70 -19.87 -8.18
N GLY A 663 13.94 -20.05 -7.71
CA GLY A 663 14.31 -19.88 -6.29
C GLY A 663 14.95 -21.11 -5.65
N GLY A 664 15.65 -21.93 -6.44
CA GLY A 664 16.44 -23.06 -5.94
C GLY A 664 15.65 -24.12 -5.18
N TYR A 665 14.33 -24.22 -5.39
CA TYR A 665 13.41 -25.13 -4.68
C TYR A 665 13.18 -24.82 -3.19
N THR A 666 13.82 -23.79 -2.62
CA THR A 666 13.74 -23.46 -1.19
C THR A 666 13.00 -22.16 -0.89
N LEU A 667 12.88 -21.26 -1.88
CA LEU A 667 12.21 -19.96 -1.79
C LEU A 667 11.47 -19.63 -3.08
N GLY A 668 10.61 -18.61 -3.04
CA GLY A 668 9.78 -18.19 -4.15
C GLY A 668 8.30 -18.02 -3.78
N SER A 669 7.56 -17.29 -4.61
CA SER A 669 6.09 -17.26 -4.56
C SER A 669 5.52 -16.85 -5.91
N LYS A 670 4.22 -17.11 -6.12
CA LYS A 670 3.51 -16.75 -7.35
C LYS A 670 3.47 -15.25 -7.65
N GLU A 671 3.69 -14.43 -6.63
CA GLU A 671 3.72 -12.95 -6.68
C GLU A 671 5.14 -12.41 -6.90
N GLN A 672 6.16 -13.28 -6.80
CA GLN A 672 7.56 -12.92 -6.93
C GLN A 672 7.96 -12.94 -8.43
N TRP A 673 8.96 -12.12 -8.79
CA TRP A 673 9.64 -12.08 -10.10
C TRP A 673 9.05 -11.19 -11.21
N GLY A 674 7.85 -10.61 -11.04
CA GLY A 674 7.42 -9.50 -11.90
C GLY A 674 5.93 -9.45 -12.23
N ASN A 675 5.52 -8.32 -12.84
CA ASN A 675 4.15 -8.09 -13.28
C ASN A 675 3.98 -8.52 -14.75
N PRO A 676 3.05 -9.45 -15.08
CA PRO A 676 2.89 -9.98 -16.44
C PRO A 676 2.15 -9.03 -17.40
N SER A 677 1.81 -7.80 -17.00
CA SER A 677 1.04 -6.86 -17.83
C SER A 677 1.71 -6.60 -19.18
N GLY A 678 3.04 -6.47 -19.21
CA GLY A 678 3.85 -6.27 -20.42
C GLY A 678 3.87 -7.49 -21.31
N LEU A 679 4.04 -8.68 -20.74
CA LEU A 679 3.97 -9.95 -21.46
C LEU A 679 2.58 -10.18 -22.09
N ILE A 680 1.50 -9.88 -21.35
CA ILE A 680 0.13 -9.94 -21.86
C ILE A 680 -0.07 -8.90 -22.96
N LYS A 681 0.42 -7.67 -22.78
CA LYS A 681 0.34 -6.62 -23.80
C LYS A 681 1.12 -6.98 -25.07
N ALA A 682 2.27 -7.65 -24.94
CA ALA A 682 3.04 -8.14 -26.08
C ALA A 682 2.20 -9.09 -26.96
N SER A 683 1.31 -9.90 -26.36
CA SER A 683 0.38 -10.78 -27.09
C SER A 683 -0.66 -10.07 -27.95
N GLN A 684 -1.00 -8.82 -27.60
CA GLN A 684 -1.98 -8.01 -28.33
C GLN A 684 -1.40 -7.42 -29.63
N THR A 685 -0.07 -7.45 -29.78
CA THR A 685 0.63 -6.86 -30.92
C THR A 685 0.31 -7.61 -32.21
N GLY A 686 -0.17 -6.87 -33.22
CA GLY A 686 -0.57 -7.45 -34.52
C GLY A 686 -2.01 -7.96 -34.59
N GLY A 687 -2.88 -7.60 -33.63
CA GLY A 687 -4.33 -7.88 -33.69
C GLY A 687 -4.70 -9.35 -33.40
N ARG A 688 -3.87 -10.05 -32.63
CA ARG A 688 -4.05 -11.46 -32.27
C ARG A 688 -4.90 -11.63 -31.01
N ASP A 689 -5.29 -12.88 -30.73
CA ASP A 689 -6.01 -13.22 -29.50
C ASP A 689 -5.11 -13.05 -28.27
N ASP A 690 -5.63 -12.40 -27.24
CA ASP A 690 -4.99 -12.24 -25.93
C ASP A 690 -4.58 -13.58 -25.28
N ILE A 691 -3.55 -13.57 -24.43
CA ILE A 691 -3.21 -14.70 -23.55
C ILE A 691 -3.83 -14.57 -22.16
N ILE A 692 -4.11 -15.70 -21.51
CA ILE A 692 -4.38 -15.78 -20.07
C ILE A 692 -3.10 -16.19 -19.37
N TYR A 693 -2.75 -15.49 -18.29
CA TYR A 693 -1.57 -15.78 -17.49
C TYR A 693 -1.98 -16.41 -16.16
N VAL A 694 -1.35 -17.53 -15.80
CA VAL A 694 -1.59 -18.25 -14.54
C VAL A 694 -0.26 -18.43 -13.80
N THR A 695 -0.24 -18.17 -12.50
CA THR A 695 0.92 -18.41 -11.62
C THR A 695 0.44 -19.05 -10.32
N PHE A 696 1.25 -19.88 -9.67
CA PHE A 696 0.78 -20.68 -8.54
C PHE A 696 1.89 -21.00 -7.53
N ASN A 697 1.50 -21.20 -6.27
CA ASN A 697 2.40 -21.63 -5.20
C ASN A 697 2.52 -23.16 -5.17
N TYR A 698 3.72 -23.65 -4.82
CA TYR A 698 4.01 -25.05 -4.55
C TYR A 698 4.87 -25.19 -3.29
N ARG A 699 4.84 -26.35 -2.61
CA ARG A 699 5.64 -26.56 -1.40
C ARG A 699 7.14 -26.45 -1.68
N LEU A 700 7.86 -25.79 -0.78
CA LEU A 700 9.29 -25.50 -0.88
C LEU A 700 10.08 -26.17 0.25
N GLY A 701 11.40 -26.20 0.11
CA GLY A 701 12.34 -26.75 1.09
C GLY A 701 11.99 -28.18 1.52
N ALA A 702 12.08 -28.47 2.81
CA ALA A 702 11.81 -29.80 3.35
C ALA A 702 10.36 -30.28 3.14
N LEU A 703 9.38 -29.36 3.02
CA LEU A 703 7.98 -29.75 2.78
C LEU A 703 7.75 -30.22 1.34
N GLY A 704 8.54 -29.72 0.39
CA GLY A 704 8.39 -30.01 -1.03
C GLY A 704 9.35 -31.06 -1.58
N TRP A 705 10.57 -31.16 -1.04
CA TRP A 705 11.71 -31.78 -1.75
C TRP A 705 12.44 -32.88 -0.98
N LEU A 706 11.88 -33.36 0.15
CA LEU A 706 12.41 -34.55 0.82
C LEU A 706 12.22 -35.80 -0.05
N ALA A 707 13.19 -36.70 0.03
CA ALA A 707 13.20 -37.97 -0.70
C ALA A 707 14.09 -39.00 0.01
N GLY A 708 13.84 -40.29 -0.20
CA GLY A 708 14.68 -41.36 0.35
C GLY A 708 13.84 -42.55 0.82
N PRO A 709 14.43 -43.76 0.86
CA PRO A 709 13.75 -44.94 1.36
C PRO A 709 13.14 -44.76 2.76
N THR A 710 13.83 -44.11 3.70
CA THR A 710 13.32 -43.93 5.08
C THR A 710 12.15 -42.97 5.14
N PHE A 711 12.19 -41.89 4.35
CA PHE A 711 11.09 -40.93 4.22
C PHE A 711 9.82 -41.60 3.66
N GLN A 712 9.99 -42.39 2.59
CA GLN A 712 8.90 -43.12 1.95
C GLN A 712 8.32 -44.23 2.84
N ALA A 713 9.18 -44.99 3.52
CA ALA A 713 8.76 -46.03 4.47
C ALA A 713 7.94 -45.45 5.64
N SER A 714 8.18 -44.17 5.96
CA SER A 714 7.43 -43.43 6.98
C SER A 714 6.14 -42.79 6.45
N GLY A 715 5.80 -42.98 5.17
CA GLY A 715 4.59 -42.43 4.56
C GLY A 715 4.77 -41.14 3.73
N GLY A 716 5.98 -40.57 3.70
CA GLY A 716 6.26 -39.36 2.94
C GLY A 716 6.22 -39.57 1.43
N THR A 717 5.60 -38.64 0.70
CA THR A 717 5.62 -38.57 -0.77
C THR A 717 6.85 -37.79 -1.23
N SER A 718 7.80 -38.45 -1.89
CA SER A 718 9.02 -37.78 -2.36
C SER A 718 8.73 -36.71 -3.40
N ASN A 719 9.43 -35.58 -3.33
CA ASN A 719 9.25 -34.45 -4.25
C ASN A 719 7.79 -33.97 -4.34
N ALA A 720 7.10 -33.88 -3.21
CA ALA A 720 5.72 -33.43 -3.11
C ALA A 720 5.44 -32.11 -3.86
N GLY A 721 6.43 -31.20 -3.95
CA GLY A 721 6.34 -29.97 -4.74
C GLY A 721 6.06 -30.18 -6.23
N LEU A 722 6.58 -31.25 -6.85
CA LEU A 722 6.27 -31.59 -8.25
C LEU A 722 4.82 -32.07 -8.42
N TYR A 723 4.24 -32.69 -7.39
CA TYR A 723 2.84 -33.07 -7.42
C TYR A 723 1.92 -31.85 -7.25
N ASP A 724 2.32 -30.88 -6.43
CA ASP A 724 1.60 -29.61 -6.29
C ASP A 724 1.50 -28.91 -7.65
N GLN A 725 2.62 -28.81 -8.36
CA GLN A 725 2.66 -28.27 -9.72
C GLN A 725 1.79 -29.09 -10.69
N ARG A 726 1.87 -30.42 -10.64
CA ARG A 726 1.06 -31.29 -11.51
C ARG A 726 -0.44 -31.09 -11.29
N LEU A 727 -0.86 -30.97 -10.02
CA LEU A 727 -2.25 -30.70 -9.67
C LEU A 727 -2.70 -29.31 -10.13
N ALA A 728 -1.84 -28.29 -10.03
CA ALA A 728 -2.13 -26.97 -10.58
C ALA A 728 -2.35 -27.02 -12.10
N PHE A 729 -1.53 -27.77 -12.85
CA PHE A 729 -1.72 -27.93 -14.30
C PHE A 729 -3.02 -28.66 -14.64
N GLN A 730 -3.37 -29.70 -13.87
CA GLN A 730 -4.65 -30.40 -14.02
C GLN A 730 -5.83 -29.48 -13.71
N TRP A 731 -5.71 -28.63 -12.69
CA TRP A 731 -6.71 -27.62 -12.37
C TRP A 731 -6.92 -26.66 -13.55
N VAL A 732 -5.83 -26.17 -14.17
CA VAL A 732 -5.92 -25.29 -15.36
C VAL A 732 -6.61 -26.02 -16.50
N ALA A 733 -6.20 -27.26 -16.82
CA ALA A 733 -6.84 -28.06 -17.87
C ALA A 733 -8.35 -28.27 -17.62
N GLN A 734 -8.77 -28.36 -16.36
CA GLN A 734 -10.17 -28.56 -16.01
C GLN A 734 -11.00 -27.26 -16.01
N TYR A 735 -10.49 -26.16 -15.47
CA TYR A 735 -11.32 -24.98 -15.13
C TYR A 735 -11.05 -23.73 -15.97
N ILE A 736 -9.94 -23.65 -16.72
CA ILE A 736 -9.55 -22.39 -17.39
C ILE A 736 -10.56 -21.91 -18.44
N HIS A 737 -11.37 -22.82 -18.99
CA HIS A 737 -12.44 -22.50 -19.92
C HIS A 737 -13.52 -21.58 -19.31
N LEU A 738 -13.69 -21.59 -17.98
CA LEU A 738 -14.60 -20.67 -17.26
C LEU A 738 -14.10 -19.23 -17.28
N PHE A 739 -12.80 -19.03 -17.52
CA PHE A 739 -12.15 -17.73 -17.62
C PHE A 739 -11.98 -17.28 -19.07
N GLY A 740 -12.35 -18.12 -20.05
CA GLY A 740 -12.20 -17.87 -21.48
C GLY A 740 -10.95 -18.47 -22.12
N GLY A 741 -10.18 -19.27 -21.38
CA GLY A 741 -8.98 -19.94 -21.88
C GLY A 741 -9.26 -21.24 -22.66
N ASP A 742 -8.32 -21.66 -23.48
CA ASP A 742 -8.34 -22.93 -24.19
C ASP A 742 -7.45 -23.98 -23.50
N ALA A 743 -8.06 -25.03 -22.96
CA ALA A 743 -7.35 -26.13 -22.30
C ALA A 743 -6.47 -26.96 -23.26
N ASN A 744 -6.61 -26.79 -24.58
CA ASN A 744 -5.75 -27.44 -25.58
C ASN A 744 -4.61 -26.55 -26.06
N GLN A 745 -4.48 -25.33 -25.53
CA GLN A 745 -3.41 -24.40 -25.84
C GLN A 745 -2.75 -23.89 -24.55
N VAL A 746 -2.21 -24.83 -23.78
CA VAL A 746 -1.53 -24.56 -22.52
C VAL A 746 -0.01 -24.63 -22.73
N THR A 747 0.66 -23.54 -22.36
CA THR A 747 2.11 -23.41 -22.35
C THR A 747 2.59 -23.27 -20.91
N ILE A 748 3.48 -24.14 -20.47
CA ILE A 748 4.19 -23.95 -19.20
C ILE A 748 5.49 -23.18 -19.46
N LEU A 749 5.75 -22.15 -18.70
CA LEU A 749 6.93 -21.28 -18.77
C LEU A 749 7.55 -21.23 -17.38
N GLY A 750 8.86 -21.35 -17.25
CA GLY A 750 9.52 -21.32 -15.95
C GLY A 750 11.01 -21.10 -16.05
N GLU A 751 11.57 -20.55 -14.97
CA GLU A 751 12.97 -20.16 -14.86
C GLU A 751 13.66 -20.86 -13.67
N SER A 752 14.97 -21.11 -13.76
CA SER A 752 15.76 -21.73 -12.68
C SER A 752 15.16 -23.06 -12.21
N ALA A 753 14.83 -23.18 -10.92
CA ALA A 753 14.09 -24.31 -10.34
C ALA A 753 12.71 -24.54 -11.00
N GLY A 754 12.07 -23.51 -11.52
CA GLY A 754 10.86 -23.60 -12.34
C GLY A 754 11.13 -24.19 -13.72
N GLY A 755 12.23 -23.80 -14.37
CA GLY A 755 12.71 -24.43 -15.61
C GLY A 755 13.07 -25.91 -15.39
N GLY A 756 13.82 -26.20 -14.32
CA GLY A 756 14.12 -27.58 -13.88
C GLY A 756 12.86 -28.40 -13.57
N SER A 757 11.86 -27.76 -12.95
CA SER A 757 10.54 -28.36 -12.73
C SER A 757 9.86 -28.72 -14.05
N ILE A 758 9.92 -27.87 -15.08
CA ILE A 758 9.40 -28.18 -16.42
C ILE A 758 10.09 -29.43 -16.99
N VAL A 759 11.43 -29.50 -16.90
CA VAL A 759 12.18 -30.69 -17.34
C VAL A 759 11.70 -31.96 -16.61
N HIS A 760 11.46 -31.89 -15.29
CA HIS A 760 10.89 -32.99 -14.52
C HIS A 760 9.48 -33.36 -14.97
N GLN A 761 8.64 -32.40 -15.32
CA GLN A 761 7.25 -32.65 -15.72
C GLN A 761 7.17 -33.27 -17.12
N ILE A 762 8.11 -32.95 -18.01
CA ILE A 762 8.27 -33.55 -19.35
C ILE A 762 8.75 -35.00 -19.26
N THR A 763 9.65 -35.29 -18.32
CA THR A 763 10.26 -36.61 -18.14
C THR A 763 9.54 -37.51 -17.13
N ALA A 764 8.56 -36.96 -16.41
CA ALA A 764 7.80 -37.65 -15.39
C ALA A 764 7.24 -38.99 -15.91
N TYR A 765 7.28 -40.01 -15.06
CA TYR A 765 6.82 -41.37 -15.39
C TYR A 765 7.48 -41.98 -16.63
N GLY A 766 8.67 -41.48 -17.00
CA GLY A 766 9.35 -41.86 -18.23
C GLY A 766 8.53 -41.56 -19.48
N GLY A 767 7.76 -40.47 -19.48
CA GLY A 767 6.97 -40.04 -20.64
C GLY A 767 5.76 -40.92 -20.99
N GLN A 768 5.42 -41.88 -20.13
CA GLN A 768 4.33 -42.84 -20.38
C GLN A 768 2.94 -42.27 -20.02
N GLN A 769 2.90 -41.26 -19.15
CA GLN A 769 1.66 -40.61 -18.73
C GLN A 769 1.43 -39.35 -19.57
N PRO A 770 0.16 -39.04 -19.93
CA PRO A 770 -0.14 -37.82 -20.65
C PRO A 770 0.14 -36.60 -19.78
N VAL A 771 0.63 -35.53 -20.41
CA VAL A 771 0.86 -34.25 -19.77
C VAL A 771 -0.30 -33.28 -20.07
N PRO A 772 -0.73 -32.43 -19.13
CA PRO A 772 -1.87 -31.51 -19.30
C PRO A 772 -1.49 -30.20 -20.03
N PHE A 773 -0.44 -30.21 -20.84
CA PHE A 773 0.06 -29.05 -21.57
C PHE A 773 0.64 -29.46 -22.94
N GLN A 774 0.67 -28.54 -23.89
CA GLN A 774 1.10 -28.80 -25.28
C GLN A 774 2.45 -28.16 -25.60
N ARG A 775 2.84 -27.13 -24.83
CA ARG A 775 4.06 -26.36 -25.07
C ARG A 775 4.80 -26.15 -23.75
N ALA A 776 6.12 -26.10 -23.82
CA ALA A 776 6.98 -25.85 -22.67
C ALA A 776 8.08 -24.87 -23.04
N ILE A 777 8.31 -23.88 -22.17
CA ILE A 777 9.41 -22.94 -22.26
C ILE A 777 10.24 -23.06 -20.97
N SER A 778 11.50 -23.46 -21.10
CA SER A 778 12.40 -23.67 -19.96
C SER A 778 13.58 -22.70 -20.00
N GLN A 779 13.56 -21.67 -19.16
CA GLN A 779 14.65 -20.70 -19.01
C GLN A 779 15.60 -21.16 -17.90
N SER A 780 16.90 -21.18 -18.17
CA SER A 780 17.98 -21.52 -17.24
C SER A 780 17.67 -22.73 -16.35
N PRO A 781 17.30 -23.92 -16.89
CA PRO A 781 16.79 -25.04 -16.10
C PRO A 781 17.79 -25.51 -15.03
N GLY A 782 17.51 -25.14 -13.78
CA GLY A 782 18.30 -25.51 -12.62
C GLY A 782 17.98 -26.93 -12.17
N PHE A 783 18.88 -27.86 -12.49
CA PHE A 783 18.74 -29.27 -12.14
C PHE A 783 20.09 -29.87 -11.74
N GLN A 784 20.25 -30.19 -10.45
CA GLN A 784 21.45 -30.84 -9.92
C GLN A 784 21.47 -32.35 -10.20
N LEU A 785 22.64 -32.86 -10.60
CA LEU A 785 22.87 -34.29 -10.79
C LEU A 785 22.89 -35.02 -9.44
N ILE A 786 21.78 -35.64 -9.06
CA ILE A 786 21.74 -36.51 -7.87
C ILE A 786 22.01 -37.96 -8.27
N ALA A 787 23.28 -38.36 -8.20
CA ALA A 787 23.79 -39.64 -8.69
C ALA A 787 23.24 -40.88 -7.97
N SER A 788 22.78 -40.77 -6.71
CA SER A 788 22.38 -41.95 -5.93
C SER A 788 21.21 -41.67 -4.97
N GLN A 789 20.48 -42.73 -4.60
CA GLN A 789 19.45 -42.67 -3.54
C GLN A 789 20.05 -42.26 -2.18
N TYR A 790 21.35 -42.53 -1.98
CA TYR A 790 22.09 -42.19 -0.78
C TYR A 790 22.09 -40.68 -0.49
N SER A 791 22.25 -39.84 -1.51
CA SER A 791 22.25 -38.38 -1.30
C SER A 791 20.89 -37.86 -0.78
N GLY A 792 19.78 -38.36 -1.33
CA GLY A 792 18.44 -38.00 -0.82
C GLY A 792 18.18 -38.52 0.60
N GLU A 793 18.60 -39.76 0.86
CA GLU A 793 18.53 -40.37 2.18
C GLU A 793 19.35 -39.60 3.23
N ASN A 794 20.53 -39.09 2.87
CA ASN A 794 21.37 -38.29 3.77
C ASN A 794 20.69 -36.95 4.13
N THR A 795 20.07 -36.28 3.16
CA THR A 795 19.28 -35.06 3.42
C THR A 795 18.11 -35.34 4.36
N THR A 796 17.37 -36.44 4.14
CA THR A 796 16.28 -36.86 5.03
C THR A 796 16.79 -37.16 6.45
N ASN A 797 17.89 -37.90 6.58
CA ASN A 797 18.45 -38.23 7.89
C ASN A 797 18.98 -36.99 8.63
N THR A 798 19.52 -36.02 7.91
CA THR A 798 19.92 -34.71 8.47
C THR A 798 18.69 -33.93 8.95
N PHE A 799 17.61 -33.91 8.18
CA PHE A 799 16.36 -33.28 8.59
C PHE A 799 15.78 -33.93 9.86
N PHE A 800 15.77 -35.26 9.92
CA PHE A 800 15.33 -36.02 11.10
C PHE A 800 16.23 -35.80 12.32
N SER A 801 17.55 -35.69 12.14
CA SER A 801 18.48 -35.43 13.24
C SER A 801 18.29 -34.03 13.82
N VAL A 802 18.06 -33.01 12.97
CA VAL A 802 17.75 -31.63 13.40
C VAL A 802 16.45 -31.58 14.21
N LEU A 803 15.42 -32.31 13.79
CA LEU A 803 14.15 -32.41 14.49
C LEU A 803 14.16 -33.38 15.69
N ASN A 804 15.27 -34.09 15.90
CA ASN A 804 15.42 -35.14 16.92
C ASN A 804 14.32 -36.23 16.82
N VAL A 805 13.97 -36.65 15.59
CA VAL A 805 12.99 -37.71 15.29
C VAL A 805 13.62 -38.81 14.44
N ARG A 806 12.94 -39.97 14.31
CA ARG A 806 13.42 -41.11 13.49
C ARG A 806 12.48 -41.51 12.36
N THR A 807 11.19 -41.18 12.45
CA THR A 807 10.16 -41.49 11.46
C THR A 807 9.12 -40.38 11.42
N LEU A 808 8.46 -40.21 10.26
CA LEU A 808 7.16 -39.53 10.16
C LEU A 808 6.11 -40.53 10.65
N ALA A 809 5.18 -40.16 11.51
CA ALA A 809 4.08 -41.07 11.86
C ALA A 809 2.93 -40.94 10.85
N GLU A 810 2.64 -42.07 10.19
CA GLU A 810 1.47 -42.51 9.37
C GLU A 810 1.14 -41.91 7.98
N GLY A 811 0.94 -42.83 7.01
CA GLY A 811 0.13 -42.68 5.78
C GLY A 811 0.88 -42.90 4.45
N PRO A 812 0.57 -43.89 3.58
CA PRO A 812 1.41 -44.23 2.42
C PRO A 812 1.16 -43.34 1.19
N GLY A 813 2.22 -42.93 0.49
CA GLY A 813 2.18 -42.18 -0.77
C GLY A 813 2.94 -42.86 -1.90
N GLU A 814 2.32 -42.93 -3.08
CA GLU A 814 2.86 -43.56 -4.30
C GLU A 814 3.84 -42.62 -5.04
N VAL A 815 4.90 -43.18 -5.64
CA VAL A 815 6.13 -42.47 -6.06
C VAL A 815 6.13 -42.03 -7.54
N ILE A 816 6.35 -40.74 -7.81
CA ILE A 816 6.88 -40.23 -9.08
C ILE A 816 8.37 -40.53 -9.08
N ARG A 817 8.79 -41.54 -9.86
CA ARG A 817 10.19 -41.94 -9.93
C ARG A 817 11.07 -40.81 -10.46
N ARG A 818 12.21 -40.58 -9.78
CA ARG A 818 13.33 -39.70 -10.19
C ARG A 818 13.62 -39.81 -11.69
N SER A 819 13.73 -38.68 -12.36
CA SER A 819 14.46 -38.58 -13.63
C SER A 819 15.96 -38.63 -13.30
N ASP A 820 16.58 -39.73 -13.68
CA ASP A 820 18.02 -39.94 -13.60
C ASP A 820 18.65 -39.29 -14.85
N PRO A 821 19.55 -38.30 -14.71
CA PRO A 821 20.15 -37.63 -15.85
C PRO A 821 20.89 -38.60 -16.79
N GLY A 822 21.43 -39.71 -16.26
CA GLY A 822 22.01 -40.80 -17.06
C GLY A 822 21.00 -41.54 -17.95
N LYS A 823 19.71 -41.24 -17.85
CA LYS A 823 18.63 -41.79 -18.68
C LYS A 823 18.07 -40.78 -19.70
N TYR A 824 18.65 -39.59 -19.86
CA TYR A 824 18.40 -38.70 -21.01
C TYR A 824 18.98 -39.24 -22.32
N ASN A 825 19.21 -40.55 -22.42
CA ASN A 825 19.63 -41.15 -23.66
C ASN A 825 18.41 -41.18 -24.62
N SER A 826 18.57 -40.57 -25.79
CA SER A 826 17.61 -40.62 -26.91
C SER A 826 17.19 -42.06 -27.27
N SER A 827 18.01 -43.06 -26.91
CA SER A 827 17.69 -44.48 -27.05
C SER A 827 16.66 -45.04 -26.06
N SER A 828 16.34 -44.34 -24.95
CA SER A 828 15.36 -44.82 -23.97
C SER A 828 13.92 -44.41 -24.28
N GLY A 829 13.72 -43.31 -25.02
CA GLY A 829 12.40 -42.82 -25.44
C GLY A 829 11.43 -42.45 -24.30
N ARG A 830 11.98 -42.07 -23.12
CA ARG A 830 11.25 -41.88 -21.86
C ARG A 830 10.88 -40.42 -21.53
N PHE A 831 10.23 -39.73 -22.46
CA PHE A 831 9.76 -38.34 -22.30
C PHE A 831 8.41 -38.13 -22.99
N ALA A 832 7.69 -37.06 -22.65
CA ALA A 832 6.38 -36.75 -23.23
C ALA A 832 6.49 -36.55 -24.76
N LYS A 833 5.79 -37.41 -25.51
CA LYS A 833 5.74 -37.40 -26.98
C LYS A 833 4.50 -36.60 -27.37
N ASN A 834 4.64 -35.54 -28.18
CA ASN A 834 3.60 -34.56 -28.58
C ASN A 834 3.55 -33.25 -27.79
N ILE A 835 4.71 -32.71 -27.38
CA ILE A 835 4.83 -31.32 -26.95
C ILE A 835 5.89 -30.60 -27.78
N THR A 836 5.77 -29.28 -27.92
CA THR A 836 6.83 -28.43 -28.49
C THR A 836 7.60 -27.74 -27.40
N VAL A 837 8.92 -27.71 -27.49
CA VAL A 837 9.81 -27.16 -26.46
C VAL A 837 10.62 -25.99 -27.00
N MET A 838 10.65 -24.93 -26.20
CA MET A 838 11.59 -23.82 -26.33
C MET A 838 12.40 -23.75 -25.03
N GLU A 839 13.65 -23.35 -25.13
CA GLU A 839 14.55 -23.33 -23.99
C GLU A 839 15.57 -22.21 -24.15
N GLY A 840 16.15 -21.79 -23.03
CA GLY A 840 17.26 -20.88 -23.06
C GLY A 840 18.07 -20.94 -21.79
N HIS A 841 19.27 -20.38 -21.85
CA HIS A 841 20.14 -20.17 -20.72
C HIS A 841 20.87 -18.84 -20.89
N ASN A 842 21.41 -18.32 -19.80
CA ASN A 842 22.23 -17.13 -19.79
C ASN A 842 23.70 -17.55 -20.04
N ILE A 843 24.51 -16.62 -20.52
CA ILE A 843 25.91 -16.90 -20.87
C ILE A 843 26.78 -17.23 -19.64
N ALA A 844 26.41 -16.74 -18.44
CA ALA A 844 27.18 -16.90 -17.21
C ALA A 844 26.29 -17.35 -16.02
N GLU A 845 25.80 -18.59 -16.04
CA GLU A 845 24.83 -19.11 -15.06
C GLU A 845 25.41 -19.38 -13.65
N SER A 846 26.67 -19.77 -13.57
CA SER A 846 27.25 -20.36 -12.37
C SER A 846 27.87 -19.44 -11.31
N PRO A 847 28.21 -18.16 -11.56
CA PRO A 847 28.93 -17.34 -10.59
C PRO A 847 28.32 -17.35 -9.17
N GLY A 848 27.02 -17.09 -9.04
CA GLY A 848 26.33 -17.14 -7.74
C GLY A 848 26.15 -18.54 -7.13
N PHE A 849 26.42 -19.62 -7.88
CA PHE A 849 26.21 -21.01 -7.44
C PHE A 849 27.51 -21.78 -7.22
N THR A 850 28.65 -21.16 -7.52
CA THR A 850 29.95 -21.80 -7.40
C THR A 850 30.61 -21.38 -6.08
N PRO A 851 31.06 -22.34 -5.26
CA PRO A 851 31.75 -21.99 -4.02
C PRO A 851 33.03 -21.18 -4.32
N PRO A 852 33.18 -19.97 -3.76
CA PRO A 852 34.30 -19.09 -4.13
C PRO A 852 35.64 -19.53 -3.55
N TYR A 853 35.68 -20.51 -2.65
CA TYR A 853 36.92 -21.04 -2.07
C TYR A 853 37.66 -22.04 -2.97
N LEU A 854 37.12 -22.36 -4.17
CA LEU A 854 37.71 -23.31 -5.11
C LEU A 854 38.91 -22.69 -5.85
N GLU A 855 39.99 -22.44 -5.12
CA GLU A 855 41.19 -21.78 -5.63
C GLU A 855 42.33 -22.78 -5.94
N THR A 856 42.27 -23.99 -5.39
CA THR A 856 43.29 -25.04 -5.60
C THR A 856 42.71 -26.33 -6.18
N GLU A 857 43.58 -27.14 -6.79
CA GLU A 857 43.20 -28.47 -7.31
C GLU A 857 42.65 -29.39 -6.22
N ALA A 858 43.22 -29.31 -5.01
CA ALA A 858 42.76 -30.11 -3.87
C ALA A 858 41.36 -29.70 -3.41
N ASP A 859 41.05 -28.40 -3.44
CA ASP A 859 39.71 -27.89 -3.13
C ASP A 859 38.70 -28.37 -4.17
N PHE A 860 39.07 -28.32 -5.45
CA PHE A 860 38.22 -28.77 -6.55
C PHE A 860 37.95 -30.28 -6.50
N GLU A 861 38.96 -31.11 -6.27
CA GLU A 861 38.80 -32.57 -6.11
C GLU A 861 37.91 -32.92 -4.90
N SER A 862 38.17 -32.28 -3.75
CA SER A 862 37.38 -32.48 -2.52
C SER A 862 35.92 -32.08 -2.73
N TRP A 863 35.68 -30.95 -3.40
CA TRP A 863 34.34 -30.50 -3.73
C TRP A 863 33.61 -31.47 -4.66
N LEU A 864 34.28 -32.02 -5.68
CA LEU A 864 33.70 -33.03 -6.57
C LEU A 864 33.31 -34.31 -5.85
N GLN A 865 34.18 -34.82 -4.97
CA GLN A 865 33.89 -36.01 -4.17
C GLN A 865 32.72 -35.78 -3.20
N SER A 866 32.57 -34.55 -2.70
CA SER A 866 31.43 -34.17 -1.85
C SER A 866 30.12 -34.04 -2.63
N THR A 867 30.18 -33.52 -3.86
CA THR A 867 29.01 -33.26 -4.73
C THR A 867 28.52 -34.54 -5.39
N LEU A 868 29.44 -35.44 -5.78
CA LEU A 868 29.15 -36.74 -6.38
C LEU A 868 29.64 -37.88 -5.45
N PRO A 869 28.94 -38.11 -4.33
CA PRO A 869 29.35 -39.13 -3.37
C PRO A 869 29.27 -40.52 -4.00
N GLY A 870 30.40 -41.22 -4.04
CA GLY A 870 30.52 -42.56 -4.63
C GLY A 870 31.02 -42.59 -6.08
N ILE A 871 31.48 -41.46 -6.63
CA ILE A 871 32.08 -41.42 -7.97
C ILE A 871 33.26 -42.41 -8.08
N PRO A 872 33.30 -43.28 -9.11
CA PRO A 872 34.44 -44.16 -9.34
C PRO A 872 35.71 -43.36 -9.64
N GLN A 873 36.86 -43.76 -9.08
CA GLN A 873 38.13 -43.07 -9.32
C GLN A 873 38.46 -42.83 -10.81
N PRO A 874 38.24 -43.80 -11.73
CA PRO A 874 38.47 -43.57 -13.16
C PRO A 874 37.58 -42.49 -13.77
N ALA A 875 36.35 -42.32 -13.25
CA ALA A 875 35.45 -41.27 -13.69
C ALA A 875 35.88 -39.90 -13.14
N LEU A 876 36.32 -39.86 -11.88
CA LEU A 876 36.89 -38.65 -11.26
C LEU A 876 38.15 -38.18 -12.00
N ASP A 877 39.10 -39.09 -12.27
CA ASP A 877 40.32 -38.80 -13.01
C ASP A 877 40.02 -38.30 -14.43
N TYR A 878 38.97 -38.82 -15.07
CA TYR A 878 38.54 -38.38 -16.39
C TYR A 878 37.93 -36.97 -16.36
N ILE A 879 37.12 -36.64 -15.36
CA ILE A 879 36.61 -35.27 -15.17
C ILE A 879 37.76 -34.29 -14.98
N LEU A 880 38.71 -34.61 -14.08
CA LEU A 880 39.80 -33.72 -13.70
C LEU A 880 40.86 -33.52 -14.79
N ASN A 881 41.16 -34.55 -15.58
CA ASN A 881 42.27 -34.52 -16.53
C ASN A 881 41.85 -34.42 -18.00
N VAL A 882 40.58 -34.70 -18.33
CA VAL A 882 40.11 -34.75 -19.72
C VAL A 882 38.96 -33.78 -19.98
N LEU A 883 37.93 -33.75 -19.12
CA LEU A 883 36.78 -32.87 -19.35
C LEU A 883 37.05 -31.43 -18.93
N TYR A 884 37.65 -31.24 -17.76
CA TYR A 884 38.05 -29.94 -17.24
C TYR A 884 39.51 -30.02 -16.79
N PRO A 885 40.49 -30.04 -17.70
CA PRO A 885 41.90 -30.12 -17.32
C PRO A 885 42.38 -28.85 -16.59
N ALA A 886 43.35 -28.99 -15.68
CA ALA A 886 43.98 -27.88 -14.96
C ALA A 886 44.96 -27.06 -15.84
N VAL A 887 44.47 -26.55 -16.97
CA VAL A 887 45.22 -25.78 -17.97
C VAL A 887 44.67 -24.37 -18.03
N TYR A 888 45.53 -23.38 -17.77
CA TYR A 888 45.15 -21.97 -17.56
C TYR A 888 45.84 -21.03 -18.57
N ASP A 889 46.34 -21.54 -19.68
CA ASP A 889 47.07 -20.79 -20.72
C ASP A 889 46.16 -20.13 -21.77
N GLY A 890 44.84 -20.26 -21.60
CA GLY A 890 43.81 -19.76 -22.52
C GLY A 890 43.46 -20.72 -23.67
N SER A 891 44.00 -21.96 -23.67
CA SER A 891 43.55 -23.01 -24.59
C SER A 891 42.15 -23.57 -24.26
N GLU A 892 41.78 -23.49 -22.98
CA GLU A 892 40.46 -23.78 -22.46
C GLU A 892 39.67 -22.46 -22.23
N PRO A 893 38.33 -22.50 -22.12
CA PRO A 893 37.51 -21.30 -21.90
C PRO A 893 37.63 -20.70 -20.48
N TYR A 894 38.67 -21.07 -19.72
CA TYR A 894 39.00 -20.55 -18.39
C TYR A 894 40.50 -20.29 -18.26
N THR A 895 40.85 -19.30 -17.44
CA THR A 895 42.22 -18.85 -17.17
C THR A 895 42.59 -18.91 -15.68
N THR A 896 41.62 -19.24 -14.81
CA THR A 896 41.85 -19.42 -13.38
C THR A 896 41.16 -20.69 -12.86
N PRO A 897 41.62 -21.26 -11.72
CA PRO A 897 40.94 -22.39 -11.08
C PRO A 897 39.45 -22.11 -10.76
N LEU A 898 39.13 -20.88 -10.37
CA LEU A 898 37.76 -20.47 -10.08
C LEU A 898 36.90 -20.41 -11.35
N GLU A 899 37.42 -19.88 -12.47
CA GLU A 899 36.73 -19.89 -13.77
C GLU A 899 36.50 -21.32 -14.29
N ARG A 900 37.44 -22.23 -14.04
CA ARG A 900 37.25 -23.66 -14.34
C ARG A 900 36.09 -24.25 -13.54
N ALA A 901 35.96 -23.87 -12.27
CA ALA A 901 34.84 -24.29 -11.44
C ALA A 901 33.51 -23.68 -11.92
N PHE A 902 33.51 -22.40 -12.33
CA PHE A 902 32.34 -21.76 -12.95
C PHE A 902 31.86 -22.56 -14.17
N LEU A 903 32.74 -22.84 -15.13
CA LEU A 903 32.36 -23.59 -16.34
C LEU A 903 31.71 -24.95 -16.00
N MET A 904 32.32 -25.69 -15.08
CA MET A 904 31.78 -27.00 -14.69
C MET A 904 30.40 -26.87 -14.04
N VAL A 905 30.23 -25.94 -13.10
CA VAL A 905 28.93 -25.71 -12.44
C VAL A 905 27.88 -25.25 -13.45
N GLN A 906 28.25 -24.36 -14.38
CA GLN A 906 27.38 -23.85 -15.44
C GLN A 906 26.86 -24.98 -16.32
N GLU A 907 27.77 -25.80 -16.85
CA GLU A 907 27.41 -26.92 -17.71
C GLU A 907 26.60 -27.97 -16.95
N VAL A 908 27.04 -28.37 -15.75
CA VAL A 908 26.44 -29.49 -15.01
C VAL A 908 25.06 -29.16 -14.42
N ILE A 909 24.85 -27.96 -13.90
CA ILE A 909 23.62 -27.59 -13.16
C ILE A 909 22.58 -26.92 -14.06
N PHE A 910 23.01 -26.17 -15.09
CA PHE A 910 22.12 -25.31 -15.86
C PHE A 910 22.16 -25.63 -17.36
N ALA A 911 23.31 -25.42 -18.01
CA ALA A 911 23.39 -25.30 -19.46
C ALA A 911 23.32 -26.66 -20.18
N CYS A 912 23.94 -27.75 -19.70
CA CYS A 912 23.79 -29.05 -20.36
C CYS A 912 22.35 -29.60 -20.31
N ASN A 913 21.50 -29.11 -19.40
CA ASN A 913 20.10 -29.55 -19.33
C ASN A 913 19.30 -29.13 -20.57
N THR A 914 19.62 -27.99 -21.18
CA THR A 914 19.04 -27.57 -22.47
C THR A 914 19.52 -28.53 -23.58
N TYR A 915 20.82 -28.80 -23.66
CA TYR A 915 21.37 -29.79 -24.59
C TYR A 915 20.69 -31.18 -24.50
N TYR A 916 20.39 -31.65 -23.29
CA TYR A 916 19.69 -32.93 -23.09
C TYR A 916 18.26 -32.91 -23.62
N LEU A 917 17.55 -31.79 -23.49
CA LEU A 917 16.21 -31.62 -24.05
C LEU A 917 16.26 -31.54 -25.58
N ASN A 918 17.16 -30.74 -26.15
CA ASN A 918 17.36 -30.66 -27.60
C ASN A 918 17.56 -32.05 -28.23
N THR A 919 18.48 -32.83 -27.67
CA THR A 919 18.79 -34.18 -28.15
C THR A 919 17.66 -35.18 -27.91
N ALA A 920 16.89 -35.03 -26.83
CA ALA A 920 15.72 -35.88 -26.57
C ALA A 920 14.61 -35.68 -27.60
N PHE A 921 14.38 -34.45 -28.06
CA PHE A 921 13.35 -34.11 -29.05
C PHE A 921 13.85 -34.19 -30.50
N ASN A 922 14.88 -35.00 -30.78
CA ASN A 922 15.48 -35.15 -32.12
C ASN A 922 15.86 -33.81 -32.76
N ASN A 923 16.33 -32.85 -31.95
CA ASN A 923 16.72 -31.50 -32.37
C ASN A 923 15.56 -30.67 -32.98
N GLN A 924 14.30 -31.04 -32.69
CA GLN A 924 13.10 -30.30 -33.10
C GLN A 924 12.62 -29.35 -32.00
N THR A 925 13.52 -28.47 -31.57
CA THR A 925 13.36 -27.52 -30.46
C THR A 925 13.85 -26.14 -30.87
N TYR A 926 13.52 -25.12 -30.08
CA TYR A 926 14.02 -23.76 -30.23
C TYR A 926 14.85 -23.39 -29.00
N ALA A 927 16.13 -23.05 -29.21
CA ALA A 927 17.02 -22.67 -28.11
C ALA A 927 17.61 -21.27 -28.32
N TYR A 928 17.71 -20.50 -27.24
CA TYR A 928 18.39 -19.20 -27.22
C TYR A 928 19.45 -19.14 -26.12
N GLU A 929 20.44 -18.27 -26.30
CA GLU A 929 21.38 -17.89 -25.26
C GLU A 929 21.23 -16.39 -24.99
N PHE A 930 21.04 -16.01 -23.73
CA PHE A 930 20.97 -14.62 -23.31
C PHE A 930 22.36 -14.10 -22.96
N GLN A 931 22.84 -13.15 -23.75
CA GLN A 931 24.19 -12.60 -23.70
C GLN A 931 24.21 -11.11 -23.36
N VAL A 932 23.12 -10.55 -22.83
CA VAL A 932 23.14 -9.17 -22.34
C VAL A 932 24.00 -9.13 -21.07
N PRO A 933 25.11 -8.37 -21.02
CA PRO A 933 25.97 -8.35 -19.85
C PRO A 933 25.25 -7.80 -18.60
N PRO A 934 25.54 -8.34 -17.40
CA PRO A 934 26.56 -9.36 -17.12
C PRO A 934 26.13 -10.80 -17.47
N GLY A 935 24.85 -11.05 -17.71
CA GLY A 935 24.34 -12.32 -18.22
C GLY A 935 24.32 -13.43 -17.17
N PHE A 936 24.11 -13.05 -15.91
CA PHE A 936 24.03 -13.99 -14.80
C PHE A 936 22.71 -14.74 -14.75
N HIS A 937 22.64 -15.80 -13.94
CA HIS A 937 21.45 -16.61 -13.77
C HIS A 937 20.21 -15.78 -13.40
N GLY A 938 19.14 -15.95 -14.16
CA GLY A 938 17.87 -15.24 -13.96
C GLY A 938 17.83 -13.79 -14.43
N GLU A 939 18.90 -13.25 -15.04
CA GLU A 939 18.91 -11.88 -15.57
C GLU A 939 18.05 -11.68 -16.83
N ASP A 940 17.50 -12.74 -17.41
CA ASP A 940 16.51 -12.70 -18.49
C ASP A 940 15.05 -12.60 -17.96
N ILE A 941 14.82 -12.82 -16.66
CA ILE A 941 13.51 -12.66 -16.01
C ILE A 941 12.99 -11.21 -16.11
N PRO A 942 13.77 -10.16 -15.78
CA PRO A 942 13.30 -8.78 -15.86
C PRO A 942 12.91 -8.38 -17.29
N TYR A 943 13.60 -8.92 -18.29
CA TYR A 943 13.25 -8.76 -19.71
C TYR A 943 11.94 -9.47 -20.06
N THR A 944 11.68 -10.64 -19.46
CA THR A 944 10.41 -11.37 -19.58
C THR A 944 9.23 -10.55 -19.03
N TYR A 945 9.42 -9.84 -17.91
CA TYR A 945 8.39 -9.02 -17.23
C TYR A 945 8.51 -7.52 -17.49
N TYR A 946 9.18 -7.12 -18.57
CA TYR A 946 9.30 -5.72 -18.95
C TYR A 946 7.94 -5.09 -19.25
N ASN A 947 7.65 -3.92 -18.66
CA ASN A 947 6.35 -3.24 -18.76
C ASN A 947 6.40 -1.88 -19.51
N GLY A 948 7.57 -1.49 -20.03
CA GLY A 948 7.82 -0.19 -20.69
C GLY A 948 8.89 0.65 -19.99
N GLU A 949 9.24 1.82 -20.55
CA GLU A 949 10.23 2.74 -19.96
C GLU A 949 9.86 3.12 -18.52
N GLY A 950 10.79 2.92 -17.58
CA GLY A 950 10.58 3.11 -16.14
C GLY A 950 10.15 1.85 -15.36
N SER A 951 10.10 0.67 -16.00
CA SER A 951 10.01 -0.61 -15.28
C SER A 951 11.26 -0.84 -14.42
N ASP A 952 11.08 -1.18 -13.14
CA ASP A 952 12.12 -1.32 -12.10
C ASP A 952 13.37 -0.42 -12.31
N PRO A 953 13.39 0.80 -11.74
CA PRO A 953 14.50 1.74 -11.94
C PRO A 953 15.83 1.29 -11.34
N THR A 954 15.87 0.12 -10.68
CA THR A 954 17.11 -0.49 -10.19
C THR A 954 17.84 -1.31 -11.26
N GLN A 955 17.21 -1.56 -12.42
CA GLN A 955 17.80 -2.34 -13.50
C GLN A 955 17.82 -1.55 -14.82
N ASP A 956 19.01 -1.41 -15.40
CA ASP A 956 19.24 -0.77 -16.71
C ASP A 956 18.77 -1.67 -17.87
N LEU A 957 17.46 -1.87 -17.99
CA LEU A 957 16.88 -2.76 -19.00
C LEU A 957 16.89 -2.12 -20.40
N ILE A 958 17.29 -2.92 -21.39
CA ILE A 958 17.31 -2.52 -22.80
C ILE A 958 15.94 -2.82 -23.41
N GLY A 959 15.06 -1.82 -23.46
CA GLY A 959 13.67 -1.95 -23.92
C GLY A 959 13.49 -2.76 -25.21
N PRO A 960 14.22 -2.46 -26.31
CA PRO A 960 14.10 -3.23 -27.55
C PRO A 960 14.41 -4.72 -27.42
N VAL A 961 15.39 -5.09 -26.58
CA VAL A 961 15.74 -6.50 -26.33
C VAL A 961 14.65 -7.19 -25.51
N ALA A 962 14.03 -6.47 -24.57
CA ALA A 962 12.93 -7.00 -23.78
C ALA A 962 11.67 -7.24 -24.64
N GLU A 963 11.32 -6.29 -25.51
CA GLU A 963 10.23 -6.45 -26.47
C GLU A 963 10.49 -7.62 -27.43
N GLU A 964 11.75 -7.83 -27.84
CA GLU A 964 12.15 -8.96 -28.67
C GLU A 964 11.95 -10.31 -27.94
N LEU A 965 12.47 -10.44 -26.72
CA LEU A 965 12.33 -11.65 -25.91
C LEU A 965 10.87 -11.98 -25.63
N GLN A 966 10.08 -10.99 -25.19
CA GLN A 966 8.64 -11.14 -24.96
C GLN A 966 7.92 -11.56 -26.26
N GLY A 967 8.33 -11.02 -27.40
CA GLY A 967 7.84 -11.41 -28.71
C GLY A 967 8.04 -12.90 -28.98
N TYR A 968 9.24 -13.44 -28.78
CA TYR A 968 9.52 -14.87 -28.97
C TYR A 968 8.69 -15.75 -28.03
N LEU A 969 8.67 -15.42 -26.73
CA LEU A 969 7.96 -16.19 -25.71
C LEU A 969 6.46 -16.28 -26.01
N VAL A 970 5.85 -15.14 -26.35
CA VAL A 970 4.42 -15.06 -26.62
C VAL A 970 4.06 -15.71 -27.96
N ASN A 971 4.84 -15.48 -29.02
CA ASN A 971 4.61 -16.14 -30.32
C ASN A 971 4.67 -17.66 -30.17
N PHE A 972 5.65 -18.17 -29.42
CA PHE A 972 5.77 -19.59 -29.14
C PHE A 972 4.58 -20.11 -28.35
N ALA A 973 4.17 -19.41 -27.28
CA ALA A 973 3.01 -19.79 -26.47
C ALA A 973 1.71 -19.88 -27.28
N MET A 974 1.54 -18.99 -28.26
CA MET A 974 0.35 -18.92 -29.10
C MET A 974 0.39 -19.89 -30.29
N THR A 975 1.55 -20.14 -30.89
CA THR A 975 1.65 -20.78 -32.21
C THR A 975 2.58 -22.00 -32.27
N SER A 976 3.26 -22.36 -31.18
CA SER A 976 4.39 -23.32 -31.17
C SER A 976 5.62 -22.88 -31.98
N ASN A 977 5.66 -21.64 -32.48
CA ASN A 977 6.80 -21.10 -33.22
C ASN A 977 7.15 -19.71 -32.66
N PRO A 978 8.40 -19.46 -32.24
CA PRO A 978 8.79 -18.16 -31.68
C PRO A 978 8.81 -17.04 -32.74
N ASN A 979 8.89 -17.38 -34.03
CA ASN A 979 8.99 -16.41 -35.11
C ASN A 979 7.68 -15.62 -35.32
N GLY A 980 7.80 -14.32 -35.59
CA GLY A 980 6.65 -13.44 -35.86
C GLY A 980 7.03 -12.14 -36.56
N LEU A 981 6.04 -11.32 -36.89
CA LEU A 981 6.23 -10.03 -37.56
C LEU A 981 7.08 -9.09 -36.69
N GLY A 982 8.17 -8.55 -37.26
CA GLY A 982 9.03 -7.58 -36.59
C GLY A 982 10.13 -8.16 -35.70
N LEU A 983 10.24 -9.49 -35.58
CA LEU A 983 11.30 -10.16 -34.83
C LEU A 983 12.40 -10.70 -35.75
N PRO A 984 13.66 -10.72 -35.30
CA PRO A 984 14.72 -11.49 -35.96
C PRO A 984 14.35 -12.98 -36.08
N TYR A 985 14.96 -13.66 -37.05
CA TYR A 985 14.65 -15.06 -37.29
C TYR A 985 15.28 -15.96 -36.22
N PHE A 986 14.43 -16.75 -35.56
CA PHE A 986 14.80 -17.73 -34.56
C PHE A 986 14.89 -19.13 -35.21
N PRO A 987 16.10 -19.71 -35.35
CA PRO A 987 16.29 -21.01 -35.99
C PRO A 987 15.79 -22.17 -35.11
N MET A 988 15.36 -23.25 -35.74
CA MET A 988 15.20 -24.53 -35.06
C MET A 988 16.60 -25.13 -34.80
N TYR A 989 16.79 -25.79 -33.66
CA TYR A 989 18.08 -26.33 -33.22
C TYR A 989 18.78 -27.18 -34.29
N GLY A 990 18.05 -28.13 -34.87
CA GLY A 990 18.46 -28.87 -36.06
C GLY A 990 19.77 -29.66 -35.90
N ALA A 991 20.32 -30.14 -37.02
CA ALA A 991 21.56 -30.94 -37.01
C ALA A 991 22.83 -30.10 -36.71
N ASN A 992 22.76 -28.79 -36.94
CA ASN A 992 23.89 -27.87 -36.75
C ASN A 992 23.93 -27.25 -35.34
N ALA A 993 23.05 -27.69 -34.41
CA ALA A 993 22.92 -27.13 -33.07
C ALA A 993 22.84 -25.59 -33.08
N SER A 994 21.98 -25.04 -33.94
CA SER A 994 21.87 -23.60 -34.16
C SER A 994 20.92 -22.97 -33.15
N ILE A 995 21.40 -21.96 -32.43
CA ILE A 995 20.66 -21.23 -31.41
C ILE A 995 20.61 -19.73 -31.72
N ASN A 996 19.71 -19.01 -31.07
CA ASN A 996 19.63 -17.56 -31.17
C ASN A 996 20.36 -16.89 -30.00
N ALA A 997 21.44 -16.16 -30.25
CA ALA A 997 22.13 -15.38 -29.23
C ALA A 997 21.55 -13.97 -29.17
N ILE A 998 20.98 -13.62 -28.01
CA ILE A 998 20.33 -12.33 -27.75
C ILE A 998 21.31 -11.47 -26.94
N ASN A 999 21.87 -10.43 -27.56
CA ASN A 999 22.83 -9.52 -26.96
C ASN A 999 22.22 -8.11 -26.83
N ALA A 1000 22.88 -7.23 -26.06
CA ALA A 1000 22.49 -5.84 -25.87
C ALA A 1000 22.32 -5.05 -27.18
N THR A 1001 23.06 -5.44 -28.23
CA THR A 1001 23.13 -4.67 -29.50
C THR A 1001 22.74 -5.46 -30.74
N TYR A 1002 22.60 -6.79 -30.64
CA TYR A 1002 22.28 -7.65 -31.77
C TYR A 1002 21.59 -8.93 -31.31
N THR A 1003 20.81 -9.52 -32.22
CA THR A 1003 20.38 -10.91 -32.14
C THR A 1003 20.90 -11.65 -33.36
N ARG A 1004 21.65 -12.74 -33.15
CA ARG A 1004 22.27 -13.50 -34.23
C ARG A 1004 22.20 -15.00 -33.98
N GLN A 1005 22.26 -15.76 -35.07
CA GLN A 1005 22.40 -17.21 -34.99
C GLN A 1005 23.84 -17.59 -34.65
N GLN A 1006 24.02 -18.53 -33.73
CA GLN A 1006 25.33 -19.12 -33.43
C GLN A 1006 25.18 -20.63 -33.18
N VAL A 1007 26.32 -21.32 -33.13
CA VAL A 1007 26.36 -22.72 -32.70
C VAL A 1007 26.29 -22.74 -31.18
N ASP A 1008 25.48 -23.64 -30.66
CA ASP A 1008 25.35 -23.93 -29.24
C ASP A 1008 26.70 -24.30 -28.62
N ASP A 1009 27.13 -23.56 -27.60
CA ASP A 1009 28.40 -23.77 -26.91
C ASP A 1009 28.37 -25.03 -26.02
N VAL A 1010 27.18 -25.44 -25.57
CA VAL A 1010 26.96 -26.68 -24.81
C VAL A 1010 26.78 -27.92 -25.69
N ALA A 1011 26.77 -27.78 -27.02
CA ALA A 1011 26.83 -28.91 -27.96
C ALA A 1011 28.25 -29.52 -28.05
N ASN A 1012 28.82 -29.87 -26.91
CA ASN A 1012 30.21 -30.29 -26.74
C ASN A 1012 30.35 -31.69 -26.12
N GLN A 1013 31.59 -32.20 -26.05
CA GLN A 1013 31.86 -33.54 -25.53
C GLN A 1013 31.63 -33.67 -24.01
N ARG A 1014 31.69 -32.57 -23.25
CA ARG A 1014 31.49 -32.56 -21.79
C ARG A 1014 30.03 -32.85 -21.47
N CYS A 1015 29.09 -32.10 -22.05
CA CYS A 1015 27.66 -32.38 -21.90
C CYS A 1015 27.31 -33.79 -22.39
N ALA A 1016 27.83 -34.21 -23.56
CA ALA A 1016 27.60 -35.57 -24.06
C ALA A 1016 28.16 -36.69 -23.14
N TRP A 1017 29.18 -36.41 -22.34
CA TRP A 1017 29.70 -37.35 -21.35
C TRP A 1017 28.81 -37.41 -20.11
N PHE A 1018 28.41 -36.25 -19.55
CA PHE A 1018 27.50 -36.20 -18.39
C PHE A 1018 26.14 -36.82 -18.71
N GLN A 1019 25.64 -36.68 -19.94
CA GLN A 1019 24.40 -37.33 -20.39
C GLN A 1019 24.43 -38.86 -20.26
N LYS A 1020 25.61 -39.50 -20.35
CA LYS A 1020 25.75 -40.96 -20.28
C LYS A 1020 25.60 -41.51 -18.86
N GLY A 1021 25.66 -40.66 -17.82
CA GLY A 1021 25.51 -41.08 -16.43
C GLY A 1021 26.63 -42.01 -15.94
N LEU A 1022 27.84 -41.92 -16.47
CA LEU A 1022 28.97 -42.83 -16.16
C LEU A 1022 29.62 -42.58 -14.78
N PHE A 1023 29.01 -41.74 -13.94
CA PHE A 1023 29.55 -41.24 -12.67
C PHE A 1023 28.83 -41.79 -11.44
N GLY A 1024 27.82 -42.66 -11.60
CA GLY A 1024 26.95 -43.16 -10.51
C GLY A 1024 26.67 -44.65 -10.54
#